data_AF-A0A8K0A4V5-F1
#
_entry.id   AF-A0A8K0A4V5-F1
#
_cell.length_a   1.000
_cell.length_b   1.000
_cell.length_c   1.000
_cell.angle_alpha   90.00
_cell.angle_beta   90.00
_cell.angle_gamma   90.00
#
_symmetry.space_group_name_H-M   'P 1'
#
loop_
_entity.id
_entity.type
_entity.pdbx_description
1 polymer ?
#
loop_
_entity_poly.entity_id
_entity_poly.type
_entity_poly.pdbx_seq_one_letter_code
_entity_poly.pdbx_strand_id
1 'polypeptide(L)'
;MDESAHSQGSWLRASITCHSGFGDVRLSDRTLCFTIVERVSKRATTLASTVMASSAKSTDVLIINCDETYPLDSVQQLVKKSSQATRIETSIKRISFSLPKLAEVSEEVKGKQLLCAILVLNAHESRLSINEKNAGIGYAVLYRALREASNGRVLVVIGGDEKSSAADTKVVSNWVRYKVASQFEDEYLNGRRGFVFSWGKSFYPVHEEAFQKYLRAIGAGKDGLDKPFSPTVQPPPKTTEKPQARNLQGEDPGLAPNASASSLPISAPSYAAPNDDNRGMQNKSTLSATPTNQMTGSDHRATQPRTEPPYGTQDNTTGLAQAPYWPVLPEKGHTKNPGSEEARKRQETEDRLRNHVDELKKRYPTYRGKITGVLRKEARQLNSQIEPTNMKPVLSEAELKRLKEYKFKAEGASILNHVLKDFWGYLVEQIPMWVAPNVISFLGLAALVITTFPLFLYCPTATEEVPWWFYTNCITGLFIIQTLDGMDGIQARRTGNGSPVGAIVDSACDIVALGIGLTSVCVAMQLGNSPEWIFYVHLICFVLDFVVYWKYCFLDVVHHELLESDEYLAIMMMIHAVSAIFGPAAWSAQVFSAELEVRIIVLALILVAYIFIIFEATVFISKQRNKGSNAGLRGSSHLRTACPLLIHVMLSLATKGASALQTYPILYYLMLGLAHAKITIVLRVADATKSKMPLIDTSMLGPAMLLLSSFLGDYVSDYFVLCLALMLVGLDLVVYSTLVLRESCDYLNISCFKVKDKS
;
A
#
# COMPACT_ATOMS: atom_id res chain seq x y z
N MET A 1 48.53 47.86 -1.00
CA MET A 1 48.23 47.00 0.15
C MET A 1 46.96 46.27 -0.21
N ASP A 2 47.10 45.08 -0.79
CA ASP A 2 46.08 44.48 -1.64
C ASP A 2 45.89 43.03 -1.22
N GLU A 3 44.83 42.72 -0.45
CA GLU A 3 44.58 41.35 0.02
C GLU A 3 43.09 41.10 0.31
N SER A 4 42.25 41.15 -0.73
CA SER A 4 40.82 40.78 -0.62
C SER A 4 40.14 40.26 -1.91
N ALA A 5 40.88 40.09 -3.01
CA ALA A 5 40.31 39.82 -4.34
C ALA A 5 40.45 38.37 -4.87
N HIS A 6 40.94 37.42 -4.06
CA HIS A 6 41.24 36.04 -4.52
C HIS A 6 40.70 34.95 -3.57
N SER A 7 39.40 34.65 -3.64
CA SER A 7 38.82 33.43 -3.04
C SER A 7 37.60 32.86 -3.79
N GLN A 8 36.79 33.70 -4.46
CA GLN A 8 35.55 33.28 -5.13
C GLN A 8 35.76 32.33 -6.34
N GLY A 9 36.99 32.15 -6.83
CA GLY A 9 37.30 31.24 -7.95
C GLY A 9 37.40 29.74 -7.60
N SER A 10 37.28 29.36 -6.32
CA SER A 10 37.57 27.99 -5.87
C SER A 10 36.42 26.98 -6.12
N TRP A 11 35.17 27.40 -5.92
CA TRP A 11 34.03 26.48 -5.84
C TRP A 11 33.65 25.81 -7.18
N LEU A 12 33.73 26.52 -8.31
CA LEU A 12 33.47 25.91 -9.63
C LEU A 12 34.43 24.75 -9.96
N ARG A 13 35.64 24.75 -9.41
CA ARG A 13 36.64 23.72 -9.70
C ARG A 13 36.39 22.43 -8.91
N ALA A 14 35.74 22.50 -7.75
CA ALA A 14 35.35 21.33 -6.96
C ALA A 14 34.23 20.51 -7.65
N SER A 15 33.19 21.18 -8.15
CA SER A 15 32.05 20.52 -8.80
C SER A 15 32.43 19.76 -10.08
N ILE A 16 33.47 20.20 -10.80
CA ILE A 16 33.95 19.53 -12.01
C ILE A 16 34.88 18.34 -11.68
N THR A 17 35.61 18.35 -10.56
CA THR A 17 36.47 17.21 -10.17
C THR A 17 35.70 15.95 -9.74
N CYS A 18 34.40 16.07 -9.39
CA CYS A 18 33.57 14.93 -9.00
C CYS A 18 33.12 14.04 -10.19
N HIS A 19 33.59 14.31 -11.41
CA HIS A 19 33.34 13.48 -12.61
C HIS A 19 34.43 12.43 -12.90
N SER A 20 35.37 12.21 -11.98
CA SER A 20 36.44 11.19 -12.11
C SER A 20 36.18 9.88 -11.33
N GLY A 21 35.10 9.80 -10.54
CA GLY A 21 34.80 8.65 -9.67
C GLY A 21 33.90 7.55 -10.27
N PHE A 22 33.16 7.82 -11.35
CA PHE A 22 32.15 6.92 -11.93
C PHE A 22 32.38 6.64 -13.43
N GLY A 23 33.61 6.23 -13.79
CA GLY A 23 33.95 5.78 -15.14
C GLY A 23 33.66 4.28 -15.38
N ASP A 24 32.98 3.97 -16.50
CA ASP A 24 32.88 2.65 -17.15
C ASP A 24 32.20 1.50 -16.35
N VAL A 25 31.11 1.80 -15.61
CA VAL A 25 30.10 0.76 -15.25
C VAL A 25 29.22 0.49 -16.46
N ARG A 26 29.62 -0.48 -17.29
CA ARG A 26 28.81 -0.93 -18.44
C ARG A 26 27.54 -1.66 -18.00
N LEU A 27 26.57 -1.70 -18.90
CA LEU A 27 25.18 -2.12 -18.70
C LEU A 27 24.94 -3.62 -18.38
N SER A 28 25.87 -4.32 -17.74
CA SER A 28 25.85 -5.78 -17.51
C SER A 28 25.46 -6.24 -16.10
N ASP A 29 25.31 -5.32 -15.13
CA ASP A 29 25.23 -5.66 -13.70
C ASP A 29 23.85 -5.41 -13.05
N ARG A 30 22.76 -5.59 -13.82
CA ARG A 30 21.38 -5.60 -13.27
C ARG A 30 21.24 -6.54 -12.07
N THR A 31 21.93 -7.67 -12.06
CA THR A 31 21.94 -8.63 -10.94
C THR A 31 22.69 -8.08 -9.71
N LEU A 32 23.82 -7.42 -9.89
CA LEU A 32 24.64 -6.94 -8.76
C LEU A 32 23.96 -5.80 -8.00
N CYS A 33 23.35 -4.85 -8.70
CA CYS A 33 22.52 -3.82 -8.06
C CYS A 33 21.36 -4.46 -7.30
N PHE A 34 20.66 -5.44 -7.90
CA PHE A 34 19.60 -6.19 -7.19
C PHE A 34 20.13 -6.90 -5.94
N THR A 35 21.25 -7.62 -6.01
CA THR A 35 21.80 -8.35 -4.84
C THR A 35 22.33 -7.41 -3.75
N ILE A 36 22.86 -6.22 -4.10
CA ILE A 36 23.26 -5.21 -3.10
C ILE A 36 22.02 -4.60 -2.45
N VAL A 37 21.02 -4.20 -3.23
CA VAL A 37 19.72 -3.70 -2.73
C VAL A 37 19.02 -4.75 -1.86
N GLU A 38 18.98 -6.01 -2.29
CA GLU A 38 18.40 -7.14 -1.55
C GLU A 38 19.16 -7.39 -0.24
N ARG A 39 20.51 -7.27 -0.22
CA ARG A 39 21.31 -7.41 1.00
C ARG A 39 21.14 -6.22 1.96
N VAL A 40 21.01 -4.99 1.45
CA VAL A 40 20.74 -3.80 2.27
C VAL A 40 19.32 -3.85 2.82
N SER A 41 18.33 -4.19 1.99
CA SER A 41 16.95 -4.46 2.39
C SER A 41 16.89 -5.57 3.43
N LYS A 42 17.43 -6.77 3.17
CA LYS A 42 17.46 -7.88 4.15
C LYS A 42 18.18 -7.50 5.44
N ARG A 43 19.25 -6.70 5.41
CA ARG A 43 19.90 -6.18 6.63
C ARG A 43 19.05 -5.14 7.36
N ALA A 44 18.40 -4.21 6.66
CA ALA A 44 17.50 -3.21 7.25
C ALA A 44 16.25 -3.87 7.84
N THR A 45 15.60 -4.79 7.11
CA THR A 45 14.47 -5.60 7.59
C THR A 45 14.90 -6.53 8.72
N THR A 46 16.10 -7.13 8.68
CA THR A 46 16.61 -7.91 9.82
C THR A 46 16.84 -7.02 11.03
N LEU A 47 17.52 -5.87 10.88
CA LEU A 47 17.77 -4.93 11.97
C LEU A 47 16.46 -4.40 12.57
N ALA A 48 15.51 -3.98 11.74
CA ALA A 48 14.16 -3.58 12.15
C ALA A 48 13.43 -4.75 12.83
N SER A 49 13.53 -5.97 12.32
CA SER A 49 12.95 -7.16 12.96
C SER A 49 13.63 -7.52 14.29
N THR A 50 14.92 -7.21 14.47
CA THR A 50 15.66 -7.41 15.72
C THR A 50 15.32 -6.33 16.75
N VAL A 51 15.11 -5.08 16.31
CA VAL A 51 14.58 -4.00 17.16
C VAL A 51 13.13 -4.30 17.57
N MET A 52 12.28 -4.76 16.66
CA MET A 52 10.92 -5.24 16.96
C MET A 52 10.92 -6.50 17.86
N ALA A 53 11.82 -7.45 17.61
CA ALA A 53 11.99 -8.66 18.42
C ALA A 53 12.76 -8.43 19.73
N SER A 54 13.10 -7.18 20.07
CA SER A 54 13.52 -6.79 21.42
C SER A 54 12.36 -6.88 22.44
N SER A 55 11.13 -7.13 21.97
CA SER A 55 10.01 -7.52 22.85
C SER A 55 10.27 -8.93 23.41
N ALA A 56 10.56 -9.02 24.71
CA ALA A 56 10.91 -10.27 25.37
C ALA A 56 9.83 -11.36 25.19
N LYS A 57 10.26 -12.61 24.95
CA LYS A 57 9.36 -13.76 24.83
C LYS A 57 8.59 -13.99 26.13
N SER A 58 7.35 -13.50 26.21
CA SER A 58 6.46 -13.72 27.34
C SER A 58 6.26 -15.23 27.61
N THR A 59 6.42 -15.63 28.87
CA THR A 59 6.12 -16.97 29.39
C THR A 59 4.73 -17.03 30.05
N ASP A 60 3.94 -15.96 29.99
CA ASP A 60 2.62 -15.89 30.64
C ASP A 60 1.58 -16.75 29.92
N VAL A 61 0.98 -17.68 30.67
CA VAL A 61 -0.22 -18.44 30.31
C VAL A 61 -1.38 -17.88 31.12
N LEU A 62 -2.35 -17.26 30.43
CA LEU A 62 -3.51 -16.65 31.06
C LEU A 62 -4.71 -17.60 31.03
N ILE A 63 -5.17 -18.04 32.20
CA ILE A 63 -6.38 -18.83 32.37
C ILE A 63 -7.53 -17.89 32.76
N ILE A 64 -8.61 -17.89 31.96
CA ILE A 64 -9.80 -17.07 32.18
C ILE A 64 -11.05 -17.94 32.23
N ASN A 65 -11.92 -17.69 33.21
CA ASN A 65 -13.30 -18.19 33.25
C ASN A 65 -14.27 -17.04 33.53
N CYS A 66 -15.47 -17.13 32.97
CA CYS A 66 -16.57 -16.23 33.25
C CYS A 66 -17.54 -16.91 34.23
N ASP A 67 -18.05 -16.12 35.18
CA ASP A 67 -19.10 -16.45 36.14
C ASP A 67 -18.75 -17.57 37.15
N GLU A 68 -17.47 -17.91 37.29
CA GLU A 68 -16.94 -18.97 38.19
C GLU A 68 -17.58 -20.36 37.97
N THR A 69 -18.19 -20.54 36.80
CA THR A 69 -19.00 -21.70 36.39
C THR A 69 -18.23 -23.01 36.26
N TYR A 70 -16.90 -22.99 36.31
CA TYR A 70 -16.09 -24.20 36.27
C TYR A 70 -14.74 -24.05 37.02
N PRO A 71 -14.37 -24.99 37.92
CA PRO A 71 -13.16 -24.88 38.73
C PRO A 71 -11.88 -24.95 37.88
N LEU A 72 -11.06 -23.90 37.97
CA LEU A 72 -9.85 -23.71 37.16
C LEU A 72 -8.69 -24.66 37.49
N ASP A 73 -8.76 -25.45 38.56
CA ASP A 73 -7.60 -26.25 39.04
C ASP A 73 -7.27 -27.45 38.15
N SER A 74 -8.25 -28.06 37.48
CA SER A 74 -7.98 -29.11 36.48
C SER A 74 -7.22 -28.54 35.27
N VAL A 75 -7.57 -27.33 34.83
CA VAL A 75 -6.86 -26.59 33.78
C VAL A 75 -5.46 -26.19 34.25
N GLN A 76 -5.31 -25.73 35.51
CA GLN A 76 -3.99 -25.39 36.06
C GLN A 76 -3.08 -26.61 36.17
N GLN A 77 -3.61 -27.78 36.54
CA GLN A 77 -2.87 -29.04 36.57
C GLN A 77 -2.40 -29.48 35.19
N LEU A 78 -3.23 -29.33 34.15
CA LEU A 78 -2.85 -29.60 32.75
C LEU A 78 -1.65 -28.75 32.32
N VAL A 79 -1.67 -27.44 32.60
CA VAL A 79 -0.56 -26.53 32.27
C VAL A 79 0.70 -26.89 33.06
N LYS A 80 0.60 -27.11 34.38
CA LYS A 80 1.73 -27.48 35.25
C LYS A 80 2.42 -28.77 34.80
N LYS A 81 1.66 -29.86 34.58
CA LYS A 81 2.22 -31.11 34.07
C LYS A 81 2.88 -30.94 32.70
N SER A 82 2.22 -30.21 31.80
CA SER A 82 2.72 -30.02 30.43
C SER A 82 3.98 -29.15 30.40
N SER A 83 4.07 -28.10 31.22
CA SER A 83 5.31 -27.32 31.41
C SER A 83 6.46 -28.23 31.86
N GLN A 84 6.26 -29.04 32.90
CA GLN A 84 7.26 -29.99 33.41
C GLN A 84 7.68 -31.02 32.34
N ALA A 85 6.71 -31.64 31.65
CA ALA A 85 6.97 -32.64 30.60
C ALA A 85 7.56 -32.07 29.30
N THR A 86 7.54 -30.75 29.11
CA THR A 86 8.11 -30.07 27.92
C THR A 86 9.37 -29.28 28.23
N ARG A 87 9.70 -29.06 29.51
CA ARG A 87 10.77 -28.17 30.01
C ARG A 87 10.62 -26.72 29.54
N ILE A 88 9.38 -26.27 29.36
CA ILE A 88 9.05 -24.88 29.01
C ILE A 88 8.56 -24.20 30.27
N GLU A 89 9.24 -23.12 30.66
CA GLU A 89 8.86 -22.28 31.79
C GLU A 89 7.56 -21.51 31.46
N THR A 90 6.57 -21.58 32.36
CA THR A 90 5.27 -20.92 32.18
C THR A 90 4.82 -20.23 33.46
N SER A 91 4.62 -18.91 33.39
CA SER A 91 3.99 -18.10 34.44
C SER A 91 2.46 -18.25 34.31
N ILE A 92 1.78 -18.82 35.31
CA ILE A 92 0.32 -19.05 35.23
C ILE A 92 -0.43 -17.91 35.93
N LYS A 93 -1.12 -17.08 35.16
CA LYS A 93 -2.03 -16.04 35.65
C LYS A 93 -3.47 -16.53 35.55
N ARG A 94 -4.31 -16.25 36.55
CA ARG A 94 -5.74 -16.57 36.55
C ARG A 94 -6.57 -15.29 36.66
N ILE A 95 -7.69 -15.20 35.95
CA ILE A 95 -8.72 -14.19 36.17
C ILE A 95 -10.09 -14.86 36.10
N SER A 96 -10.90 -14.67 37.15
CA SER A 96 -12.33 -15.00 37.19
C SER A 96 -13.12 -13.71 37.38
N PHE A 97 -14.26 -13.58 36.70
CA PHE A 97 -15.13 -12.39 36.77
C PHE A 97 -16.55 -12.74 36.33
N SER A 98 -17.54 -11.94 36.74
CA SER A 98 -18.94 -12.08 36.29
C SER A 98 -19.23 -11.33 35.00
N LEU A 99 -20.19 -11.81 34.21
CA LEU A 99 -20.62 -11.30 32.90
C LEU A 99 -20.66 -9.76 32.74
N PRO A 100 -21.15 -8.95 33.71
CA PRO A 100 -21.12 -7.49 33.60
C PRO A 100 -19.72 -6.89 33.40
N LYS A 101 -18.68 -7.54 33.94
CA LYS A 101 -17.27 -7.12 33.79
C LYS A 101 -16.60 -7.64 32.52
N LEU A 102 -17.30 -8.40 31.67
CA LEU A 102 -16.72 -9.00 30.47
C LEU A 102 -16.11 -7.96 29.52
N ALA A 103 -16.72 -6.78 29.38
CA ALA A 103 -16.17 -5.68 28.58
C ALA A 103 -14.88 -5.11 29.20
N GLU A 104 -14.87 -4.82 30.51
CA GLU A 104 -13.73 -4.31 31.27
C GLU A 104 -12.51 -5.24 31.13
N VAL A 105 -12.68 -6.53 31.42
CA VAL A 105 -11.62 -7.53 31.31
C VAL A 105 -11.21 -7.78 29.86
N SER A 106 -12.12 -7.62 28.88
CA SER A 106 -11.75 -7.70 27.46
C SER A 106 -10.82 -6.58 27.02
N GLU A 107 -10.96 -5.36 27.54
CA GLU A 107 -10.00 -4.28 27.27
C GLU A 107 -8.69 -4.49 28.04
N GLU A 108 -8.75 -4.91 29.32
CA GLU A 108 -7.58 -5.23 30.16
C GLU A 108 -6.69 -6.33 29.56
N VAL A 109 -7.29 -7.26 28.80
CA VAL A 109 -6.56 -8.34 28.10
C VAL A 109 -5.81 -7.84 26.86
N LYS A 110 -6.37 -6.92 26.05
CA LYS A 110 -5.78 -6.55 24.73
C LYS A 110 -4.38 -5.97 24.82
N GLY A 111 -4.02 -5.32 25.94
CA GLY A 111 -2.70 -4.76 26.16
C GLY A 111 -1.61 -5.77 26.59
N LYS A 112 -1.96 -7.04 26.81
CA LYS A 112 -1.05 -8.06 27.36
C LYS A 112 -0.38 -8.87 26.25
N GLN A 113 0.90 -9.22 26.43
CA GLN A 113 1.58 -10.23 25.60
C GLN A 113 1.61 -11.57 26.33
N LEU A 114 1.06 -12.62 25.71
CA LEU A 114 0.89 -13.95 26.31
C LEU A 114 1.54 -15.04 25.46
N LEU A 115 2.10 -16.07 26.11
CA LEU A 115 2.53 -17.31 25.47
C LEU A 115 1.33 -18.05 24.86
N CYS A 116 0.25 -18.19 25.64
CA CYS A 116 -1.06 -18.60 25.19
C CYS A 116 -2.15 -18.15 26.17
N ALA A 117 -3.40 -18.12 25.69
CA ALA A 117 -4.57 -17.89 26.52
C ALA A 117 -5.43 -19.16 26.61
N ILE A 118 -6.07 -19.38 27.75
CA ILE A 118 -6.98 -20.51 27.99
C ILE A 118 -8.33 -19.96 28.45
N LEU A 119 -9.33 -20.02 27.57
CA LEU A 119 -10.71 -19.64 27.87
C LEU A 119 -11.50 -20.87 28.34
N VAL A 120 -11.98 -20.84 29.58
CA VAL A 120 -12.69 -21.95 30.24
C VAL A 120 -14.16 -21.59 30.40
N LEU A 121 -15.05 -22.45 29.90
CA LEU A 121 -16.51 -22.29 29.92
C LEU A 121 -17.19 -23.59 30.35
N ASN A 122 -18.44 -23.51 30.81
CA ASN A 122 -19.21 -24.68 31.24
C ASN A 122 -19.99 -25.33 30.06
N ALA A 123 -20.05 -26.65 30.02
CA ALA A 123 -20.78 -27.44 29.01
C ALA A 123 -22.30 -27.19 29.01
N HIS A 124 -22.86 -26.91 30.19
CA HIS A 124 -24.29 -26.68 30.42
C HIS A 124 -24.76 -25.28 30.01
N GLU A 125 -23.85 -24.41 29.55
CA GLU A 125 -24.19 -23.07 29.07
C GLU A 125 -25.25 -23.13 27.95
N SER A 126 -26.27 -22.29 28.09
CA SER A 126 -27.47 -22.30 27.23
C SER A 126 -27.12 -22.07 25.76
N ARG A 127 -26.14 -21.21 25.48
CA ARG A 127 -25.56 -20.99 24.15
C ARG A 127 -24.08 -20.64 24.26
N LEU A 128 -23.21 -21.54 23.78
CA LEU A 128 -21.76 -21.32 23.70
C LEU A 128 -21.39 -20.41 22.52
N SER A 129 -21.73 -19.12 22.57
CA SER A 129 -21.39 -18.11 21.54
C SER A 129 -19.97 -17.57 21.69
N ILE A 130 -18.98 -18.40 21.38
CA ILE A 130 -17.54 -18.14 21.65
C ILE A 130 -16.88 -17.33 20.53
N ASN A 131 -17.24 -17.56 19.25
CA ASN A 131 -16.58 -16.90 18.11
C ASN A 131 -17.58 -16.56 16.98
N GLU A 132 -18.81 -16.17 17.34
CA GLU A 132 -19.80 -15.72 16.37
C GLU A 132 -19.37 -14.42 15.67
N LYS A 133 -19.55 -14.35 14.34
CA LYS A 133 -19.09 -13.22 13.51
C LYS A 133 -19.87 -11.92 13.75
N ASN A 134 -21.17 -12.03 14.03
CA ASN A 134 -22.07 -10.88 14.19
C ASN A 134 -22.37 -10.54 15.67
N ALA A 135 -21.79 -11.28 16.63
CA ALA A 135 -21.99 -11.00 18.05
C ALA A 135 -21.19 -9.76 18.47
N GLY A 136 -21.89 -8.73 18.94
CA GLY A 136 -21.33 -7.55 19.62
C GLY A 136 -21.30 -7.66 21.15
N ILE A 137 -21.79 -8.76 21.71
CA ILE A 137 -21.95 -9.03 23.15
C ILE A 137 -21.53 -10.47 23.49
N GLY A 138 -21.22 -10.73 24.76
CA GLY A 138 -20.84 -12.07 25.25
C GLY A 138 -19.42 -12.51 24.91
N TYR A 139 -19.15 -13.81 25.06
CA TYR A 139 -17.80 -14.40 24.98
C TYR A 139 -17.04 -14.10 23.68
N ALA A 140 -17.73 -13.79 22.58
CA ALA A 140 -17.12 -13.38 21.32
C ALA A 140 -16.26 -12.11 21.43
N VAL A 141 -16.53 -11.19 22.37
CA VAL A 141 -15.68 -10.00 22.61
C VAL A 141 -14.38 -10.41 23.30
N LEU A 142 -14.50 -11.17 24.38
CA LEU A 142 -13.40 -11.70 25.19
C LEU A 142 -12.48 -12.63 24.37
N TYR A 143 -13.04 -13.53 23.56
CA TYR A 143 -12.27 -14.45 22.72
C TYR A 143 -11.46 -13.71 21.64
N ARG A 144 -12.00 -12.60 21.09
CA ARG A 144 -11.24 -11.72 20.17
C ARG A 144 -10.08 -11.05 20.89
N ALA A 145 -10.29 -10.51 22.10
CA ALA A 145 -9.22 -9.92 22.92
C ALA A 145 -8.13 -10.95 23.29
N LEU A 146 -8.52 -12.17 23.67
CA LEU A 146 -7.57 -13.26 23.97
C LEU A 146 -6.77 -13.69 22.73
N ARG A 147 -7.37 -13.68 21.53
CA ARG A 147 -6.63 -13.90 20.26
C ARG A 147 -5.66 -12.76 19.97
N GLU A 148 -6.01 -11.52 20.25
CA GLU A 148 -5.12 -10.35 20.08
C GLU A 148 -3.89 -10.48 21.02
N ALA A 149 -4.14 -10.68 22.31
CA ALA A 149 -3.11 -10.79 23.36
C ALA A 149 -2.15 -12.00 23.24
N SER A 150 -2.56 -13.07 22.54
CA SER A 150 -1.79 -14.32 22.42
C SER A 150 -1.24 -14.59 21.02
N ASN A 151 -1.35 -13.64 20.07
CA ASN A 151 -1.09 -13.86 18.64
C ASN A 151 -1.87 -15.08 18.08
N GLY A 152 -3.16 -15.15 18.42
CA GLY A 152 -4.09 -16.20 18.01
C GLY A 152 -4.03 -17.49 18.82
N ARG A 153 -3.02 -17.69 19.68
CA ARG A 153 -2.74 -18.94 20.40
C ARG A 153 -3.69 -19.14 21.60
N VAL A 154 -4.97 -19.37 21.31
CA VAL A 154 -6.03 -19.60 22.30
C VAL A 154 -6.45 -21.06 22.34
N LEU A 155 -6.42 -21.64 23.54
CA LEU A 155 -7.10 -22.90 23.89
C LEU A 155 -8.47 -22.56 24.48
N VAL A 156 -9.51 -23.26 24.06
CA VAL A 156 -10.84 -23.24 24.67
C VAL A 156 -11.04 -24.55 25.43
N VAL A 157 -11.55 -24.49 26.67
CA VAL A 157 -11.88 -25.65 27.49
C VAL A 157 -13.37 -25.60 27.84
N ILE A 158 -14.11 -26.64 27.46
CA ILE A 158 -15.52 -26.83 27.81
C ILE A 158 -15.59 -27.87 28.95
N GLY A 159 -15.65 -27.37 30.19
CA GLY A 159 -15.69 -28.18 31.40
C GLY A 159 -17.11 -28.61 31.78
N GLY A 160 -17.26 -29.79 32.38
CA GLY A 160 -18.56 -30.37 32.73
C GLY A 160 -19.19 -31.24 31.62
N ASP A 161 -18.43 -31.61 30.59
CA ASP A 161 -18.95 -32.49 29.53
C ASP A 161 -19.04 -33.95 29.99
N GLU A 162 -20.20 -34.34 30.50
CA GLU A 162 -20.54 -35.73 30.88
C GLU A 162 -20.47 -36.73 29.71
N LYS A 163 -20.40 -36.26 28.46
CA LYS A 163 -20.31 -37.11 27.25
C LYS A 163 -18.88 -37.32 26.77
N SER A 164 -17.90 -36.87 27.56
CA SER A 164 -16.48 -37.15 27.36
C SER A 164 -16.06 -38.41 28.14
N SER A 165 -15.20 -39.26 27.55
CA SER A 165 -14.69 -40.46 28.20
C SER A 165 -13.16 -40.53 28.21
N ALA A 166 -12.60 -41.16 29.25
CA ALA A 166 -11.18 -41.51 29.30
C ALA A 166 -10.76 -42.50 28.20
N ALA A 167 -11.72 -43.19 27.58
CA ALA A 167 -11.51 -44.10 26.45
C ALA A 167 -11.59 -43.41 25.07
N ASP A 168 -11.92 -42.11 25.01
CA ASP A 168 -11.98 -41.37 23.75
C ASP A 168 -10.59 -40.97 23.26
N THR A 169 -10.28 -41.29 22.00
CA THR A 169 -9.09 -40.80 21.28
C THR A 169 -9.24 -39.36 20.78
N LYS A 170 -10.26 -38.63 21.25
CA LYS A 170 -10.60 -37.28 20.81
C LYS A 170 -10.41 -36.29 21.95
N VAL A 171 -9.82 -35.14 21.63
CA VAL A 171 -9.74 -34.00 22.57
C VAL A 171 -11.06 -33.23 22.72
N VAL A 172 -12.06 -33.51 21.88
CA VAL A 172 -13.40 -32.90 21.98
C VAL A 172 -14.48 -33.95 21.68
N SER A 173 -15.53 -34.00 22.50
CA SER A 173 -16.64 -34.92 22.30
C SER A 173 -17.43 -34.55 21.04
N ASN A 174 -18.15 -35.53 20.46
CA ASN A 174 -19.02 -35.27 19.31
C ASN A 174 -20.08 -34.20 19.62
N TRP A 175 -20.57 -34.14 20.87
CA TRP A 175 -21.63 -33.23 21.29
C TRP A 175 -21.14 -31.79 21.47
N VAL A 176 -19.99 -31.58 22.13
CA VAL A 176 -19.36 -30.24 22.18
C VAL A 176 -18.95 -29.80 20.77
N ARG A 177 -18.36 -30.70 19.97
CA ARG A 177 -18.00 -30.38 18.57
C ARG A 177 -19.22 -29.91 17.76
N TYR A 178 -20.39 -30.55 17.92
CA TYR A 178 -21.61 -30.11 17.25
C TYR A 178 -22.09 -28.72 17.73
N LYS A 179 -21.99 -28.41 19.04
CA LYS A 179 -22.33 -27.07 19.57
C LYS A 179 -21.43 -25.95 18.99
N VAL A 180 -20.14 -26.20 18.75
CA VAL A 180 -19.16 -25.11 18.51
C VAL A 180 -18.47 -25.09 17.14
N ALA A 181 -18.45 -26.20 16.38
CA ALA A 181 -17.66 -26.26 15.15
C ALA A 181 -18.08 -25.25 14.06
N SER A 182 -19.34 -24.82 14.03
CA SER A 182 -19.82 -23.77 13.12
C SER A 182 -19.22 -22.38 13.40
N GLN A 183 -18.56 -22.19 14.54
CA GLN A 183 -17.94 -20.93 14.96
C GLN A 183 -16.42 -20.92 14.78
N PHE A 184 -15.79 -22.06 14.48
CA PHE A 184 -14.33 -22.20 14.39
C PHE A 184 -13.89 -22.80 13.07
N GLU A 185 -12.87 -22.21 12.46
CA GLU A 185 -12.11 -22.87 11.41
C GLU A 185 -11.35 -24.07 12.01
N ASP A 186 -11.20 -25.18 11.28
CA ASP A 186 -10.62 -26.44 11.80
C ASP A 186 -9.25 -26.24 12.48
N GLU A 187 -8.48 -25.23 12.05
CA GLU A 187 -7.15 -24.87 12.61
C GLU A 187 -7.19 -24.57 14.12
N TYR A 188 -8.32 -24.04 14.59
CA TYR A 188 -8.59 -23.71 16.00
C TYR A 188 -9.25 -24.86 16.76
N LEU A 189 -9.66 -25.94 16.07
CA LEU A 189 -10.17 -27.17 16.66
C LEU A 189 -9.08 -28.24 16.82
N ASN A 190 -8.06 -28.23 15.96
CA ASN A 190 -7.15 -29.37 15.75
C ASN A 190 -5.68 -29.15 16.12
N GLY A 191 -5.32 -27.99 16.66
CA GLY A 191 -3.98 -27.66 17.15
C GLY A 191 -3.08 -26.87 16.20
N ARG A 192 -3.51 -26.58 14.96
CA ARG A 192 -2.67 -25.78 14.02
C ARG A 192 -2.55 -24.30 14.43
N ARG A 193 -3.56 -23.74 15.10
CA ARG A 193 -3.54 -22.37 15.70
C ARG A 193 -4.10 -22.30 17.12
N GLY A 194 -4.73 -23.38 17.58
CA GLY A 194 -5.45 -23.47 18.84
C GLY A 194 -6.20 -24.78 18.94
N PHE A 195 -6.90 -24.97 20.05
CA PHE A 195 -7.68 -26.17 20.32
C PHE A 195 -9.03 -25.83 20.97
N VAL A 196 -9.99 -26.72 20.81
CA VAL A 196 -11.12 -26.86 21.74
C VAL A 196 -10.96 -28.20 22.44
N PHE A 197 -10.93 -28.17 23.77
CA PHE A 197 -10.94 -29.34 24.65
C PHE A 197 -12.30 -29.48 25.34
N SER A 198 -12.72 -30.71 25.66
CA SER A 198 -13.92 -30.94 26.48
C SER A 198 -13.75 -32.12 27.44
N TRP A 199 -14.04 -31.89 28.72
CA TRP A 199 -14.04 -32.95 29.72
C TRP A 199 -15.05 -32.71 30.84
N GLY A 200 -15.42 -33.78 31.56
CA GLY A 200 -16.25 -33.70 32.77
C GLY A 200 -15.54 -32.99 33.93
N LYS A 201 -14.91 -33.75 34.83
CA LYS A 201 -14.28 -33.22 36.06
C LYS A 201 -12.79 -32.90 35.93
N SER A 202 -12.05 -33.57 35.04
CA SER A 202 -10.63 -33.29 34.77
C SER A 202 -10.22 -33.87 33.41
N PHE A 203 -9.03 -33.48 32.94
CA PHE A 203 -8.50 -33.82 31.63
C PHE A 203 -8.00 -35.26 31.53
N TYR A 204 -8.33 -35.93 30.42
CA TYR A 204 -7.81 -37.26 30.07
C TYR A 204 -6.43 -37.18 29.37
N PRO A 205 -5.65 -38.29 29.33
CA PRO A 205 -4.29 -38.31 28.76
C PRO A 205 -4.17 -37.77 27.32
N VAL A 206 -5.22 -37.90 26.50
CA VAL A 206 -5.25 -37.35 25.13
C VAL A 206 -5.12 -35.81 25.10
N HIS A 207 -5.67 -35.10 26.09
CA HIS A 207 -5.54 -33.65 26.23
C HIS A 207 -4.14 -33.26 26.71
N GLU A 208 -3.55 -34.07 27.59
CA GLU A 208 -2.18 -33.89 28.07
C GLU A 208 -1.18 -34.10 26.92
N GLU A 209 -1.34 -35.13 26.10
CA GLU A 209 -0.54 -35.36 24.89
C GLU A 209 -0.68 -34.21 23.87
N ALA A 210 -1.92 -33.75 23.62
CA ALA A 210 -2.20 -32.64 22.71
C ALA A 210 -1.59 -31.32 23.18
N PHE A 211 -1.77 -30.96 24.46
CA PHE A 211 -1.24 -29.72 25.00
C PHE A 211 0.29 -29.75 25.15
N GLN A 212 0.90 -30.90 25.47
CA GLN A 212 2.37 -31.04 25.44
C GLN A 212 2.95 -30.84 24.04
N LYS A 213 2.35 -31.44 22.99
CA LYS A 213 2.78 -31.23 21.60
C LYS A 213 2.62 -29.76 21.19
N TYR A 214 1.50 -29.12 21.56
CA TYR A 214 1.22 -27.72 21.29
C TYR A 214 2.19 -26.77 22.01
N LEU A 215 2.41 -26.98 23.31
CA LEU A 215 3.29 -26.16 24.14
C LEU A 215 4.74 -26.18 23.61
N ARG A 216 5.24 -27.34 23.18
CA ARG A 216 6.55 -27.46 22.48
C ARG A 216 6.62 -26.60 21.22
N ALA A 217 5.56 -26.60 20.40
CA ALA A 217 5.53 -25.81 19.18
C ALA A 217 5.53 -24.29 19.45
N ILE A 218 4.67 -23.81 20.36
CA ILE A 218 4.59 -22.38 20.67
C ILE A 218 5.81 -21.86 21.45
N GLY A 219 6.41 -22.69 22.31
CA GLY A 219 7.68 -22.36 23.00
C GLY A 219 8.87 -22.29 22.04
N ALA A 220 8.89 -23.14 21.00
CA ALA A 220 9.84 -23.02 19.89
C ALA A 220 9.60 -21.79 19.00
N GLY A 221 8.50 -21.04 19.20
CA GLY A 221 8.17 -19.84 18.43
C GLY A 221 7.29 -20.08 17.20
N LYS A 222 6.63 -21.23 17.09
CA LYS A 222 5.59 -21.46 16.06
C LYS A 222 4.24 -20.88 16.50
N ASP A 223 3.35 -20.63 15.53
CA ASP A 223 1.96 -20.27 15.78
C ASP A 223 1.10 -21.47 16.28
N GLY A 224 1.57 -22.71 16.05
CA GLY A 224 0.91 -23.95 16.49
C GLY A 224 1.55 -25.21 15.87
N LEU A 225 0.79 -26.30 15.75
CA LEU A 225 1.25 -27.56 15.15
C LEU A 225 1.28 -27.50 13.60
N ASP A 226 2.28 -28.13 12.99
CA ASP A 226 2.42 -28.18 11.52
C ASP A 226 1.35 -29.06 10.83
N LYS A 227 0.71 -29.96 11.57
CA LYS A 227 -0.35 -30.88 11.12
C LYS A 227 -1.42 -31.01 12.20
N PRO A 228 -2.68 -31.36 11.85
CA PRO A 228 -3.73 -31.67 12.82
C PRO A 228 -3.25 -32.72 13.84
N PHE A 229 -3.54 -32.50 15.11
CA PHE A 229 -3.16 -33.43 16.17
C PHE A 229 -3.75 -34.82 15.92
N SER A 230 -2.88 -35.82 15.97
CA SER A 230 -3.23 -37.23 16.01
C SER A 230 -2.67 -37.83 17.32
N PRO A 231 -3.50 -38.54 18.09
CA PRO A 231 -3.08 -39.17 19.35
C PRO A 231 -2.16 -40.35 19.09
N THR A 232 -1.29 -40.65 20.05
CA THR A 232 -0.28 -41.72 19.94
C THR A 232 -0.75 -43.03 20.59
N VAL A 233 -1.89 -43.01 21.31
CA VAL A 233 -2.40 -44.12 22.13
C VAL A 233 -3.58 -44.83 21.45
N GLN A 234 -3.54 -46.17 21.40
CA GLN A 234 -4.67 -47.02 21.00
C GLN A 234 -5.56 -47.36 22.22
N PRO A 235 -6.88 -47.53 22.05
CA PRO A 235 -7.80 -47.74 23.17
C PRO A 235 -7.71 -49.14 23.78
N PRO A 236 -7.95 -49.30 25.10
CA PRO A 236 -8.14 -50.61 25.72
C PRO A 236 -9.42 -51.29 25.22
N PRO A 237 -9.50 -52.64 25.25
CA PRO A 237 -10.65 -53.38 24.74
C PRO A 237 -11.92 -53.12 25.55
N LYS A 238 -13.06 -52.98 24.86
CA LYS A 238 -14.37 -52.80 25.50
C LYS A 238 -14.91 -54.13 26.03
N THR A 239 -14.96 -54.30 27.35
CA THR A 239 -15.76 -55.34 28.00
C THR A 239 -17.22 -55.19 27.56
N THR A 240 -17.82 -56.26 27.05
CA THR A 240 -19.14 -56.20 26.39
C THR A 240 -20.16 -56.99 27.21
N GLU A 241 -20.78 -56.34 28.19
CA GLU A 241 -21.98 -56.87 28.84
C GLU A 241 -23.22 -56.48 28.03
N LYS A 242 -23.88 -57.48 27.44
CA LYS A 242 -25.22 -57.34 26.87
C LYS A 242 -26.25 -57.72 27.94
N PRO A 243 -27.29 -56.91 28.20
CA PRO A 243 -28.49 -57.40 28.84
C PRO A 243 -29.09 -58.53 27.99
N GLN A 244 -29.30 -59.70 28.59
CA GLN A 244 -29.95 -60.83 27.91
C GLN A 244 -31.46 -60.57 27.80
N ALA A 245 -32.05 -60.89 26.65
CA ALA A 245 -33.50 -60.91 26.51
C ALA A 245 -34.08 -62.06 27.32
N ARG A 246 -35.06 -61.79 28.19
CA ARG A 246 -35.76 -62.80 28.98
C ARG A 246 -37.18 -62.97 28.45
N ASN A 247 -37.41 -64.08 27.75
CA ASN A 247 -38.75 -64.47 27.32
C ASN A 247 -39.63 -64.76 28.54
N LEU A 248 -40.85 -64.23 28.53
CA LEU A 248 -42.00 -64.78 29.24
C LEU A 248 -43.23 -64.67 28.32
N GLN A 249 -43.92 -65.79 28.15
CA GLN A 249 -45.27 -65.87 27.59
C GLN A 249 -46.24 -66.07 28.76
N GLY A 250 -47.46 -65.54 28.70
CA GLY A 250 -48.52 -65.89 29.66
C GLY A 250 -49.56 -64.80 29.93
N GLU A 251 -50.79 -65.10 29.52
CA GLU A 251 -52.06 -64.87 30.24
C GLU A 251 -52.54 -63.43 30.57
N ASP A 252 -53.54 -63.02 29.77
CA ASP A 252 -54.69 -62.14 30.10
C ASP A 252 -55.68 -62.89 31.06
N PRO A 253 -56.81 -62.35 31.58
CA PRO A 253 -57.38 -60.99 31.41
C PRO A 253 -57.93 -60.31 32.70
N GLY A 254 -58.37 -59.04 32.62
CA GLY A 254 -59.14 -58.41 33.72
C GLY A 254 -59.66 -56.95 33.58
N LEU A 255 -60.90 -56.79 33.08
CA LEU A 255 -61.86 -55.66 33.29
C LEU A 255 -61.42 -54.17 33.03
N ALA A 256 -61.80 -53.65 31.84
CA ALA A 256 -62.90 -52.68 31.58
C ALA A 256 -63.13 -51.38 32.45
N PRO A 257 -63.77 -50.30 31.91
CA PRO A 257 -64.02 -49.88 30.51
C PRO A 257 -63.90 -48.34 30.21
N ASN A 258 -64.34 -47.95 29.00
CA ASN A 258 -64.64 -46.59 28.45
C ASN A 258 -63.42 -45.75 27.97
N ALA A 259 -63.18 -45.50 26.68
CA ALA A 259 -63.98 -44.89 25.58
C ALA A 259 -63.94 -43.35 25.58
N SER A 260 -63.67 -42.62 24.48
CA SER A 260 -63.33 -42.96 23.06
C SER A 260 -62.60 -41.73 22.41
N ALA A 261 -62.23 -41.61 21.13
CA ALA A 261 -62.53 -42.33 19.88
C ALA A 261 -61.39 -42.17 18.81
N SER A 262 -61.68 -42.48 17.54
CA SER A 262 -60.84 -42.34 16.34
C SER A 262 -60.92 -40.92 15.69
N SER A 263 -60.11 -40.48 14.70
CA SER A 263 -59.46 -41.20 13.58
C SER A 263 -58.27 -40.43 12.93
N LEU A 264 -57.58 -41.10 12.00
CA LEU A 264 -56.40 -40.69 11.19
C LEU A 264 -56.83 -40.01 9.85
N PRO A 265 -55.92 -39.79 8.87
CA PRO A 265 -54.73 -38.93 8.79
C PRO A 265 -54.88 -37.92 7.59
N ILE A 266 -53.79 -37.39 7.01
CA ILE A 266 -53.56 -37.27 5.53
C ILE A 266 -52.19 -36.65 5.20
N SER A 267 -51.69 -36.90 3.97
CA SER A 267 -50.39 -36.48 3.40
C SER A 267 -50.46 -35.19 2.56
N ALA A 268 -49.29 -34.64 2.20
CA ALA A 268 -49.14 -33.50 1.27
C ALA A 268 -49.65 -33.81 -0.17
N PRO A 269 -49.92 -32.78 -0.99
CA PRO A 269 -48.95 -32.47 -2.06
C PRO A 269 -48.83 -30.97 -2.48
N SER A 270 -47.82 -30.71 -3.34
CA SER A 270 -47.77 -29.77 -4.49
C SER A 270 -48.59 -28.46 -4.51
N TYR A 271 -47.92 -27.36 -4.88
CA TYR A 271 -48.56 -26.14 -5.40
C TYR A 271 -47.97 -25.69 -6.75
N ALA A 272 -48.86 -25.24 -7.64
CA ALA A 272 -48.59 -24.47 -8.85
C ALA A 272 -49.49 -23.20 -8.85
N ALA A 273 -49.25 -22.26 -9.76
CA ALA A 273 -49.99 -20.98 -9.85
C ALA A 273 -51.46 -21.17 -10.32
N PRO A 274 -52.36 -20.17 -10.14
CA PRO A 274 -52.48 -19.12 -11.18
C PRO A 274 -53.00 -17.71 -10.75
N ASN A 275 -52.79 -16.74 -11.67
CA ASN A 275 -53.63 -15.62 -12.16
C ASN A 275 -54.54 -14.69 -11.29
N ASP A 276 -54.50 -13.39 -11.67
CA ASP A 276 -55.58 -12.36 -11.83
C ASP A 276 -56.48 -11.98 -10.61
N ASP A 277 -57.04 -10.77 -10.44
CA ASP A 277 -57.68 -9.91 -11.46
C ASP A 277 -57.94 -8.41 -11.04
N ASN A 278 -57.83 -7.49 -12.02
CA ASN A 278 -58.59 -6.23 -12.29
C ASN A 278 -58.66 -4.89 -11.47
N ARG A 279 -58.93 -3.80 -12.25
CA ARG A 279 -59.41 -2.41 -11.96
C ARG A 279 -58.47 -1.39 -11.27
N GLY A 280 -58.39 -0.10 -11.69
CA GLY A 280 -58.94 0.60 -12.87
C GLY A 280 -58.84 2.15 -12.83
N MET A 281 -59.17 2.84 -13.95
CA MET A 281 -59.20 4.32 -14.21
C MET A 281 -57.83 5.07 -14.33
N GLN A 282 -57.66 6.18 -15.10
CA GLN A 282 -58.60 7.03 -15.87
C GLN A 282 -57.96 7.81 -17.06
N ASN A 283 -58.77 8.11 -18.10
CA ASN A 283 -58.77 9.28 -19.03
C ASN A 283 -57.62 9.64 -20.04
N LYS A 284 -58.01 9.68 -21.35
CA LYS A 284 -57.70 10.69 -22.41
C LYS A 284 -56.23 10.89 -22.91
N SER A 285 -55.94 11.19 -24.19
CA SER A 285 -56.74 11.27 -25.45
C SER A 285 -55.84 11.35 -26.72
N THR A 286 -56.39 10.99 -27.89
CA THR A 286 -56.10 11.43 -29.31
C THR A 286 -54.88 12.31 -29.64
N LEU A 287 -54.23 12.23 -30.82
CA LEU A 287 -54.62 11.71 -32.16
C LEU A 287 -53.38 11.29 -33.01
N SER A 288 -53.53 11.06 -34.32
CA SER A 288 -52.59 10.34 -35.20
C SER A 288 -52.04 11.13 -36.40
N ALA A 289 -51.12 10.49 -37.14
CA ALA A 289 -50.81 10.60 -38.58
C ALA A 289 -49.57 11.41 -39.06
N THR A 290 -48.66 10.66 -39.70
CA THR A 290 -47.72 11.00 -40.79
C THR A 290 -48.44 11.06 -42.16
N PRO A 291 -47.80 11.31 -43.34
CA PRO A 291 -46.42 11.78 -43.66
C PRO A 291 -46.33 12.89 -44.78
N THR A 292 -45.11 13.09 -45.31
CA THR A 292 -44.73 13.33 -46.76
C THR A 292 -44.51 14.76 -47.32
N ASN A 293 -43.36 14.90 -48.00
CA ASN A 293 -43.00 15.80 -49.14
C ASN A 293 -43.06 17.33 -48.99
N GLN A 294 -42.52 18.17 -49.90
CA GLN A 294 -41.26 18.24 -50.68
C GLN A 294 -41.29 19.59 -51.48
N MET A 295 -40.22 19.94 -52.23
CA MET A 295 -40.12 21.01 -53.27
C MET A 295 -39.95 22.48 -52.79
N THR A 296 -38.77 23.10 -53.03
CA THR A 296 -38.39 24.08 -54.11
C THR A 296 -38.80 25.54 -53.88
N GLY A 297 -38.00 26.57 -54.18
CA GLY A 297 -36.62 26.63 -54.72
C GLY A 297 -36.30 28.02 -55.35
N SER A 298 -35.13 28.18 -56.00
CA SER A 298 -34.73 29.31 -56.91
C SER A 298 -34.49 30.70 -56.25
N ASP A 299 -33.62 31.62 -56.72
CA ASP A 299 -32.46 31.56 -57.64
C ASP A 299 -31.55 32.84 -57.61
N HIS A 300 -30.53 32.89 -58.48
CA HIS A 300 -29.59 33.98 -58.86
C HIS A 300 -28.19 33.93 -58.19
N ARG A 301 -27.05 33.75 -58.91
CA ARG A 301 -26.32 34.61 -59.90
C ARG A 301 -25.78 35.92 -59.28
N ALA A 302 -24.52 36.36 -59.47
CA ALA A 302 -23.29 35.85 -60.14
C ALA A 302 -22.06 36.71 -59.62
N THR A 303 -20.79 36.71 -60.07
CA THR A 303 -20.10 36.26 -61.31
C THR A 303 -18.60 35.86 -61.08
N GLN A 304 -17.61 36.48 -61.75
CA GLN A 304 -16.16 36.13 -61.91
C GLN A 304 -15.44 37.31 -62.65
N PRO A 305 -14.12 37.32 -63.02
CA PRO A 305 -12.88 36.66 -62.50
C PRO A 305 -11.58 37.56 -62.54
N ARG A 306 -10.38 36.95 -62.36
CA ARG A 306 -8.99 37.42 -62.73
C ARG A 306 -8.34 38.51 -61.82
N THR A 307 -7.00 38.73 -61.76
CA THR A 307 -5.84 38.46 -62.66
C THR A 307 -4.50 38.10 -61.92
N GLU A 308 -3.64 37.30 -62.56
CA GLU A 308 -2.14 37.32 -62.48
C GLU A 308 -1.57 38.18 -63.66
N PRO A 309 -0.25 38.34 -64.00
CA PRO A 309 1.03 37.78 -63.49
C PRO A 309 2.10 38.94 -63.31
N PRO A 310 3.43 38.91 -63.66
CA PRO A 310 4.37 37.83 -64.04
C PRO A 310 5.84 37.86 -63.50
N TYR A 311 6.48 36.68 -63.57
CA TYR A 311 7.89 36.35 -63.89
C TYR A 311 9.12 37.14 -63.37
N GLY A 312 10.11 36.36 -62.90
CA GLY A 312 11.53 36.72 -62.86
C GLY A 312 12.42 35.50 -62.59
N THR A 313 13.10 34.98 -63.62
CA THR A 313 13.92 33.75 -63.59
C THR A 313 15.42 34.04 -63.60
N GLN A 314 16.21 33.32 -62.79
CA GLN A 314 17.55 32.87 -63.21
C GLN A 314 18.10 31.72 -62.36
N ASP A 315 18.96 30.90 -62.95
CA ASP A 315 19.58 29.72 -62.37
C ASP A 315 20.77 30.08 -61.46
N ASN A 316 21.11 29.22 -60.48
CA ASN A 316 22.27 28.33 -60.65
C ASN A 316 22.51 27.31 -59.51
N THR A 317 23.37 26.35 -59.83
CA THR A 317 23.78 25.15 -59.11
C THR A 317 24.65 25.36 -57.85
N THR A 318 24.67 24.32 -56.99
CA THR A 318 25.76 23.90 -56.06
C THR A 318 26.19 24.80 -54.90
N GLY A 319 26.31 24.22 -53.70
CA GLY A 319 27.09 24.79 -52.59
C GLY A 319 26.78 24.23 -51.20
N LEU A 320 27.71 23.46 -50.62
CA LEU A 320 27.72 23.11 -49.18
C LEU A 320 28.76 23.98 -48.46
N ALA A 321 28.31 24.91 -47.61
CA ALA A 321 29.12 25.67 -46.64
C ALA A 321 28.19 26.06 -45.47
N GLN A 322 28.49 25.76 -44.20
CA GLN A 322 29.55 26.31 -43.33
C GLN A 322 29.37 27.79 -42.97
N ALA A 323 29.39 28.07 -41.67
CA ALA A 323 29.14 29.39 -41.09
C ALA A 323 30.39 30.30 -41.15
N PRO A 324 30.23 31.63 -41.23
CA PRO A 324 31.33 32.56 -41.50
C PRO A 324 32.20 32.89 -40.28
N TYR A 325 33.45 33.25 -40.58
CA TYR A 325 34.47 33.76 -39.65
C TYR A 325 34.71 35.26 -39.94
N TRP A 326 34.99 36.08 -38.92
CA TRP A 326 35.36 37.50 -39.06
C TRP A 326 36.64 37.76 -38.20
N PRO A 327 37.39 38.86 -38.35
CA PRO A 327 38.76 38.76 -38.89
C PRO A 327 39.85 39.24 -37.91
N VAL A 328 41.12 39.10 -38.31
CA VAL A 328 42.30 39.48 -37.51
C VAL A 328 43.10 40.58 -38.20
N LEU A 329 43.38 41.68 -37.48
CA LEU A 329 44.36 42.72 -37.78
C LEU A 329 44.82 43.38 -36.46
N PRO A 330 46.04 43.96 -36.36
CA PRO A 330 47.32 43.35 -36.71
C PRO A 330 48.35 43.45 -35.53
N GLU A 331 49.47 42.73 -35.61
CA GLU A 331 50.48 42.68 -34.54
C GLU A 331 51.30 43.97 -34.35
N LYS A 332 51.79 44.19 -33.11
CA LYS A 332 53.02 44.97 -32.85
C LYS A 332 53.86 44.39 -31.70
N GLY A 333 55.04 43.87 -32.04
CA GLY A 333 56.29 44.18 -31.33
C GLY A 333 56.59 43.51 -29.98
N HIS A 334 57.11 42.28 -30.04
CA HIS A 334 58.13 41.68 -29.16
C HIS A 334 58.03 41.80 -27.61
N THR A 335 58.10 40.64 -26.94
CA THR A 335 59.29 40.29 -26.13
C THR A 335 59.46 38.77 -25.98
N LYS A 336 60.57 38.32 -25.38
CA LYS A 336 61.05 36.92 -25.38
C LYS A 336 60.03 35.95 -24.74
N ASN A 337 59.82 34.80 -25.38
CA ASN A 337 58.73 33.86 -25.06
C ASN A 337 59.14 32.81 -24.00
N PRO A 338 58.50 32.76 -22.81
CA PRO A 338 58.79 31.76 -21.77
C PRO A 338 58.07 30.40 -21.99
N GLY A 339 57.10 30.33 -22.90
CA GLY A 339 56.17 29.18 -22.99
C GLY A 339 56.79 27.84 -23.41
N SER A 340 58.01 27.81 -23.94
CA SER A 340 58.64 26.57 -24.43
C SER A 340 58.97 25.58 -23.31
N GLU A 341 59.47 26.05 -22.16
CA GLU A 341 59.86 25.16 -21.05
C GLU A 341 58.65 24.68 -20.24
N GLU A 342 57.59 25.49 -20.14
CA GLU A 342 56.30 25.04 -19.56
C GLU A 342 55.57 24.06 -20.48
N ALA A 343 55.57 24.30 -21.80
CA ALA A 343 55.05 23.33 -22.77
C ALA A 343 55.80 22.00 -22.69
N ARG A 344 57.14 22.05 -22.63
CA ARG A 344 58.00 20.85 -22.47
C ARG A 344 57.66 20.07 -21.20
N LYS A 345 57.50 20.76 -20.06
CA LYS A 345 57.09 20.15 -18.77
C LYS A 345 55.67 19.60 -18.79
N ARG A 346 54.72 20.24 -19.49
CA ARG A 346 53.37 19.68 -19.71
C ARG A 346 53.43 18.39 -20.52
N GLN A 347 54.15 18.39 -21.65
CA GLN A 347 54.36 17.22 -22.50
C GLN A 347 54.92 16.03 -21.70
N GLU A 348 56.01 16.29 -20.95
CA GLU A 348 56.70 15.30 -20.11
C GLU A 348 55.83 14.79 -18.94
N THR A 349 54.86 15.58 -18.47
CA THR A 349 53.85 15.17 -17.47
C THR A 349 52.72 14.36 -18.07
N GLU A 350 52.21 14.75 -19.25
CA GLU A 350 51.20 14.00 -19.97
C GLU A 350 51.70 12.61 -20.37
N ASP A 351 52.93 12.50 -20.86
CA ASP A 351 53.48 11.22 -21.31
C ASP A 351 53.81 10.28 -20.13
N ARG A 352 54.13 10.82 -18.95
CA ARG A 352 54.16 10.05 -17.69
C ARG A 352 52.78 9.52 -17.32
N LEU A 353 51.74 10.37 -17.40
CA LEU A 353 50.35 9.95 -17.17
C LEU A 353 49.88 8.89 -18.17
N ARG A 354 50.17 9.06 -19.46
CA ARG A 354 49.86 8.09 -20.53
C ARG A 354 50.48 6.72 -20.25
N ASN A 355 51.78 6.69 -19.96
CA ASN A 355 52.50 5.46 -19.64
C ASN A 355 51.94 4.77 -18.38
N HIS A 356 51.63 5.53 -17.32
CA HIS A 356 51.08 4.93 -16.10
C HIS A 356 49.66 4.40 -16.30
N VAL A 357 48.81 5.11 -17.06
CA VAL A 357 47.49 4.64 -17.48
C VAL A 357 47.58 3.35 -18.30
N ASP A 358 48.57 3.22 -19.19
CA ASP A 358 48.74 2.01 -20.00
C ASP A 358 49.39 0.84 -19.23
N GLU A 359 50.24 1.10 -18.22
CA GLU A 359 50.67 0.09 -17.25
C GLU A 359 49.49 -0.44 -16.43
N LEU A 360 48.62 0.45 -15.96
CA LEU A 360 47.38 0.11 -15.27
C LEU A 360 46.44 -0.71 -16.18
N LYS A 361 46.23 -0.31 -17.44
CA LYS A 361 45.49 -1.12 -18.45
C LYS A 361 46.13 -2.49 -18.73
N LYS A 362 47.44 -2.67 -18.50
CA LYS A 362 48.10 -3.99 -18.54
C LYS A 362 47.89 -4.83 -17.27
N ARG A 363 47.75 -4.21 -16.09
CA ARG A 363 47.49 -4.94 -14.82
C ARG A 363 46.02 -5.32 -14.63
N TYR A 364 45.08 -4.45 -14.98
CA TYR A 364 43.65 -4.66 -14.68
C TYR A 364 42.92 -5.81 -15.42
N PRO A 365 43.29 -6.28 -16.63
CA PRO A 365 42.61 -7.40 -17.29
C PRO A 365 42.62 -8.68 -16.44
N THR A 366 43.80 -8.98 -15.87
CA THR A 366 44.03 -10.11 -14.97
C THR A 366 43.19 -10.00 -13.69
N TYR A 367 43.00 -8.78 -13.19
CA TYR A 367 42.19 -8.51 -11.99
C TYR A 367 40.68 -8.59 -12.28
N ARG A 368 40.20 -8.06 -13.41
CA ARG A 368 38.79 -8.16 -13.83
C ARG A 368 38.36 -9.62 -14.04
N GLY A 369 39.23 -10.44 -14.65
CA GLY A 369 39.00 -11.87 -14.79
C GLY A 369 38.95 -12.62 -13.44
N LYS A 370 39.89 -12.34 -12.53
CA LYS A 370 39.89 -12.95 -11.19
C LYS A 370 38.69 -12.52 -10.34
N ILE A 371 38.36 -11.23 -10.30
CA ILE A 371 37.20 -10.71 -9.54
C ILE A 371 35.90 -11.29 -10.08
N THR A 372 35.65 -11.27 -11.40
CA THR A 372 34.43 -11.86 -11.97
C THR A 372 34.35 -13.38 -11.79
N GLY A 373 35.49 -14.08 -11.77
CA GLY A 373 35.58 -15.49 -11.41
C GLY A 373 35.22 -15.77 -9.94
N VAL A 374 35.77 -14.99 -9.01
CA VAL A 374 35.47 -15.09 -7.56
C VAL A 374 34.02 -14.72 -7.27
N LEU A 375 33.52 -13.59 -7.80
CA LEU A 375 32.12 -13.18 -7.66
C LEU A 375 31.15 -14.21 -8.23
N ARG A 376 31.45 -14.84 -9.37
CA ARG A 376 30.63 -15.96 -9.89
C ARG A 376 30.69 -17.19 -9.02
N LYS A 377 31.82 -17.48 -8.37
CA LYS A 377 31.98 -18.62 -7.45
C LYS A 377 31.19 -18.37 -6.17
N GLU A 378 31.35 -17.20 -5.54
CA GLU A 378 30.57 -16.79 -4.37
C GLU A 378 29.07 -16.71 -4.67
N ALA A 379 28.66 -16.12 -5.81
CA ALA A 379 27.24 -16.03 -6.18
C ALA A 379 26.59 -17.41 -6.38
N ARG A 380 27.32 -18.37 -6.97
CA ARG A 380 26.86 -19.77 -7.05
C ARG A 380 26.79 -20.42 -5.67
N GLN A 381 27.79 -20.18 -4.82
CA GLN A 381 27.87 -20.75 -3.48
C GLN A 381 26.77 -20.17 -2.56
N LEU A 382 26.43 -18.88 -2.70
CA LEU A 382 25.24 -18.27 -2.09
C LEU A 382 23.94 -18.85 -2.65
N ASN A 383 23.78 -18.95 -3.97
CA ASN A 383 22.55 -19.53 -4.55
C ASN A 383 22.35 -21.01 -4.16
N SER A 384 23.41 -21.74 -3.79
CA SER A 384 23.29 -23.09 -3.19
C SER A 384 23.04 -23.11 -1.68
N GLN A 385 23.14 -21.97 -1.00
CA GLN A 385 22.83 -21.79 0.43
C GLN A 385 21.50 -21.07 0.67
N ILE A 386 21.00 -20.35 -0.33
CA ILE A 386 19.63 -19.84 -0.37
C ILE A 386 18.72 -21.02 -0.76
N GLU A 387 18.25 -21.76 0.24
CA GLU A 387 16.91 -22.36 0.11
C GLU A 387 15.94 -21.25 -0.31
N PRO A 388 14.94 -21.52 -1.18
CA PRO A 388 13.99 -20.51 -1.61
C PRO A 388 13.24 -19.98 -0.39
N THR A 389 13.69 -18.83 0.12
CA THR A 389 13.26 -18.32 1.42
C THR A 389 11.77 -18.14 1.40
N ASN A 390 11.09 -18.88 2.28
CA ASN A 390 9.64 -18.90 2.42
C ASN A 390 9.18 -17.59 3.08
N MET A 391 9.38 -16.48 2.36
CA MET A 391 9.00 -15.14 2.78
C MET A 391 7.49 -15.15 2.98
N LYS A 392 7.07 -14.75 4.18
CA LYS A 392 5.64 -14.70 4.54
C LYS A 392 4.95 -13.76 3.54
N PRO A 393 3.93 -14.21 2.80
CA PRO A 393 3.34 -13.43 1.73
C PRO A 393 2.77 -12.12 2.28
N VAL A 394 2.84 -11.06 1.47
CA VAL A 394 2.38 -9.72 1.85
C VAL A 394 0.86 -9.68 1.97
N LEU A 395 0.16 -10.43 1.12
CA LEU A 395 -1.29 -10.62 1.16
C LEU A 395 -1.64 -12.04 1.61
N SER A 396 -2.56 -12.16 2.57
CA SER A 396 -3.13 -13.47 2.90
C SER A 396 -4.04 -13.99 1.79
N GLU A 397 -4.22 -15.31 1.70
CA GLU A 397 -5.14 -15.94 0.75
C GLU A 397 -6.59 -15.40 0.89
N ALA A 398 -6.99 -15.02 2.11
CA ALA A 398 -8.27 -14.39 2.37
C ALA A 398 -8.38 -12.96 1.80
N GLU A 399 -7.27 -12.21 1.75
CA GLU A 399 -7.19 -10.88 1.13
C GLU A 399 -7.17 -10.99 -0.40
N LEU A 400 -6.36 -11.91 -0.94
CA LEU A 400 -6.33 -12.23 -2.38
C LEU A 400 -7.71 -12.66 -2.91
N LYS A 401 -8.46 -13.44 -2.13
CA LYS A 401 -9.85 -13.79 -2.46
C LYS A 401 -10.75 -12.55 -2.54
N ARG A 402 -10.67 -11.63 -1.57
CA ARG A 402 -11.50 -10.40 -1.57
C ARG A 402 -11.08 -9.42 -2.67
N LEU A 403 -9.79 -9.35 -3.00
CA LEU A 403 -9.28 -8.61 -4.15
C LEU A 403 -9.88 -9.11 -5.48
N LYS A 404 -10.06 -10.43 -5.62
CA LYS A 404 -10.75 -11.03 -6.79
C LYS A 404 -12.24 -10.69 -6.85
N GLU A 405 -12.86 -10.35 -5.73
CA GLU A 405 -14.25 -9.92 -5.61
C GLU A 405 -14.41 -8.39 -5.77
N TYR A 406 -13.31 -7.63 -5.73
CA TYR A 406 -13.29 -6.17 -5.89
C TYR A 406 -13.77 -5.72 -7.27
N LYS A 407 -14.54 -4.63 -7.28
CA LYS A 407 -14.91 -3.89 -8.49
C LYS A 407 -14.84 -2.40 -8.20
N PHE A 408 -14.00 -1.70 -8.95
CA PHE A 408 -13.96 -0.24 -8.92
C PHE A 408 -15.33 0.32 -9.35
N LYS A 409 -15.75 1.42 -8.70
CA LYS A 409 -16.99 2.14 -9.01
C LYS A 409 -16.71 3.63 -8.89
N ALA A 410 -17.05 4.37 -9.94
CA ALA A 410 -17.05 5.81 -9.92
C ALA A 410 -18.30 6.37 -10.62
N GLU A 411 -18.79 7.52 -10.16
CA GLU A 411 -20.02 8.18 -10.61
C GLU A 411 -19.78 9.69 -10.69
N GLY A 412 -20.20 10.34 -11.78
CA GLY A 412 -19.94 11.77 -12.07
C GLY A 412 -18.90 11.98 -13.18
N ALA A 413 -18.44 13.23 -13.34
CA ALA A 413 -17.31 13.62 -14.19
C ALA A 413 -16.82 15.03 -13.79
N SER A 414 -15.51 15.26 -13.81
CA SER A 414 -14.93 16.60 -13.60
C SER A 414 -15.07 17.51 -14.84
N ILE A 415 -14.67 18.79 -14.71
CA ILE A 415 -14.78 19.79 -15.79
C ILE A 415 -13.88 19.39 -16.97
N LEU A 416 -12.61 19.12 -16.68
CA LEU A 416 -11.58 18.90 -17.67
C LEU A 416 -11.69 17.50 -18.28
N ASN A 417 -12.16 16.51 -17.51
CA ASN A 417 -12.47 15.17 -18.03
C ASN A 417 -13.50 15.23 -19.17
N HIS A 418 -14.53 16.08 -19.06
CA HIS A 418 -15.51 16.26 -20.15
C HIS A 418 -14.86 16.80 -21.44
N VAL A 419 -13.83 17.62 -21.34
CA VAL A 419 -13.11 18.21 -22.49
C VAL A 419 -12.06 17.25 -23.07
N LEU A 420 -11.29 16.57 -22.22
CA LEU A 420 -10.16 15.74 -22.64
C LEU A 420 -10.55 14.32 -23.05
N LYS A 421 -11.71 13.82 -22.65
CA LYS A 421 -12.17 12.45 -22.94
C LYS A 421 -12.20 12.08 -24.42
N ASP A 422 -12.62 12.99 -25.30
CA ASP A 422 -12.62 12.75 -26.75
C ASP A 422 -11.19 12.78 -27.33
N PHE A 423 -10.32 13.62 -26.77
CA PHE A 423 -8.89 13.69 -27.11
C PHE A 423 -8.15 12.41 -26.69
N TRP A 424 -8.34 11.92 -25.46
CA TRP A 424 -7.78 10.64 -25.02
C TRP A 424 -8.35 9.46 -25.82
N GLY A 425 -9.64 9.50 -26.18
CA GLY A 425 -10.27 8.51 -27.07
C GLY A 425 -9.53 8.39 -28.40
N TYR A 426 -9.32 9.52 -29.09
CA TYR A 426 -8.57 9.58 -30.34
C TYR A 426 -7.11 9.10 -30.19
N LEU A 427 -6.43 9.46 -29.09
CA LEU A 427 -5.05 9.01 -28.85
C LEU A 427 -4.96 7.51 -28.53
N VAL A 428 -5.92 6.94 -27.81
CA VAL A 428 -5.96 5.49 -27.50
C VAL A 428 -6.10 4.67 -28.77
N GLU A 429 -6.81 5.15 -29.79
CA GLU A 429 -6.88 4.45 -31.08
C GLU A 429 -5.50 4.24 -31.71
N GLN A 430 -4.57 5.18 -31.52
CA GLN A 430 -3.19 5.09 -32.01
C GLN A 430 -2.32 4.11 -31.21
N ILE A 431 -2.70 3.77 -29.98
CA ILE A 431 -1.98 2.80 -29.16
C ILE A 431 -2.21 1.38 -29.68
N PRO A 432 -1.16 0.58 -29.97
CA PRO A 432 -1.32 -0.79 -30.43
C PRO A 432 -2.04 -1.70 -29.43
N MET A 433 -2.85 -2.64 -29.94
CA MET A 433 -3.63 -3.58 -29.13
C MET A 433 -2.81 -4.55 -28.26
N TRP A 434 -1.48 -4.62 -28.43
CA TRP A 434 -0.58 -5.42 -27.59
C TRP A 434 -0.05 -4.66 -26.36
N VAL A 435 -0.21 -3.32 -26.31
CA VAL A 435 0.21 -2.50 -25.17
C VAL A 435 -0.79 -2.67 -24.02
N ALA A 436 -0.31 -3.22 -22.90
CA ALA A 436 -1.12 -3.38 -21.69
C ALA A 436 -1.38 -2.02 -21.01
N PRO A 437 -2.56 -1.78 -20.39
CA PRO A 437 -2.91 -0.51 -19.76
C PRO A 437 -1.86 -0.04 -18.76
N ASN A 438 -1.46 -0.91 -17.84
CA ASN A 438 -0.46 -0.65 -16.81
C ASN A 438 0.92 -0.23 -17.37
N VAL A 439 1.24 -0.48 -18.64
CA VAL A 439 2.47 0.04 -19.27
C VAL A 439 2.35 1.53 -19.58
N ILE A 440 1.13 2.01 -19.88
CA ILE A 440 0.82 3.41 -20.18
C ILE A 440 0.99 4.27 -18.92
N SER A 441 0.36 3.90 -17.80
CA SER A 441 0.50 4.59 -16.51
C SER A 441 1.95 4.62 -16.00
N PHE A 442 2.68 3.50 -16.09
CA PHE A 442 4.13 3.48 -15.79
C PHE A 442 4.99 4.34 -16.74
N LEU A 443 4.61 4.46 -18.02
CA LEU A 443 5.29 5.36 -18.98
C LEU A 443 5.02 6.84 -18.67
N GLY A 444 3.79 7.18 -18.25
CA GLY A 444 3.45 8.53 -17.77
C GLY A 444 4.30 8.94 -16.57
N LEU A 445 4.40 8.07 -15.56
CA LEU A 445 5.22 8.32 -14.39
C LEU A 445 6.71 8.42 -14.75
N ALA A 446 7.21 7.55 -15.64
CA ALA A 446 8.59 7.60 -16.10
C ALA A 446 8.90 8.91 -16.86
N ALA A 447 7.97 9.40 -17.68
CA ALA A 447 8.11 10.68 -18.38
C ALA A 447 8.20 11.84 -17.39
N LEU A 448 7.27 11.94 -16.44
CA LEU A 448 7.27 12.98 -15.41
C LEU A 448 8.58 12.98 -14.58
N VAL A 449 9.08 11.80 -14.21
CA VAL A 449 10.38 11.67 -13.52
C VAL A 449 11.51 12.21 -14.39
N ILE A 450 11.61 11.79 -15.66
CA ILE A 450 12.69 12.17 -16.57
C ILE A 450 12.69 13.68 -16.85
N THR A 451 11.53 14.31 -17.01
CA THR A 451 11.45 15.74 -17.29
C THR A 451 11.66 16.63 -16.05
N THR A 452 11.24 16.16 -14.88
CA THR A 452 11.24 16.97 -13.64
C THR A 452 12.53 16.81 -12.84
N PHE A 453 13.18 15.66 -12.88
CA PHE A 453 14.42 15.42 -12.13
C PHE A 453 15.57 16.41 -12.43
N PRO A 454 15.78 16.91 -13.67
CA PRO A 454 16.75 17.97 -13.94
C PRO A 454 16.50 19.25 -13.13
N LEU A 455 15.24 19.63 -12.89
CA LEU A 455 14.90 20.80 -12.07
C LEU A 455 15.36 20.60 -10.62
N PHE A 456 15.12 19.42 -10.04
CA PHE A 456 15.54 19.09 -8.67
C PHE A 456 17.06 19.00 -8.50
N LEU A 457 17.80 18.59 -9.55
CA LEU A 457 19.27 18.58 -9.53
C LEU A 457 19.88 19.99 -9.60
N TYR A 458 19.21 20.93 -10.27
CA TYR A 458 19.72 22.29 -10.47
C TYR A 458 19.22 23.28 -9.39
N CYS A 459 18.04 23.02 -8.81
CA CYS A 459 17.38 23.86 -7.81
C CYS A 459 17.11 23.06 -6.50
N PRO A 460 18.16 22.57 -5.80
CA PRO A 460 18.00 21.70 -4.63
C PRO A 460 17.46 22.42 -3.39
N THR A 461 17.62 23.75 -3.29
CA THR A 461 17.07 24.53 -2.16
C THR A 461 15.71 25.18 -2.45
N ALA A 462 15.23 25.12 -3.70
CA ALA A 462 14.01 25.81 -4.15
C ALA A 462 14.09 27.35 -4.05
N THR A 463 15.31 27.89 -4.13
CA THR A 463 15.57 29.34 -4.18
C THR A 463 16.19 29.77 -5.51
N GLU A 464 16.88 28.86 -6.18
CA GLU A 464 17.72 29.09 -7.34
C GLU A 464 16.88 29.48 -8.57
N GLU A 465 17.27 30.54 -9.28
CA GLU A 465 16.67 30.84 -10.58
C GLU A 465 17.18 29.87 -11.65
N VAL A 466 16.26 29.34 -12.46
CA VAL A 466 16.58 28.43 -13.56
C VAL A 466 16.07 28.95 -14.90
N PRO A 467 16.75 28.65 -16.02
CA PRO A 467 16.25 28.94 -17.37
C PRO A 467 14.83 28.42 -17.61
N TRP A 468 14.04 29.20 -18.38
CA TRP A 468 12.63 28.91 -18.71
C TRP A 468 12.38 27.48 -19.21
N TRP A 469 13.36 26.86 -19.88
CA TRP A 469 13.20 25.53 -20.48
C TRP A 469 13.00 24.43 -19.44
N PHE A 470 13.51 24.58 -18.21
CA PHE A 470 13.27 23.64 -17.12
C PHE A 470 11.77 23.55 -16.79
N TYR A 471 11.07 24.69 -16.69
CA TYR A 471 9.64 24.73 -16.44
C TYR A 471 8.84 24.16 -17.63
N THR A 472 9.24 24.43 -18.87
CA THR A 472 8.58 23.79 -20.03
C THR A 472 8.79 22.28 -20.10
N ASN A 473 9.91 21.77 -19.55
CA ASN A 473 10.13 20.34 -19.39
C ASN A 473 9.14 19.77 -18.34
N CYS A 474 8.96 20.46 -17.21
CA CYS A 474 7.95 20.08 -16.21
C CYS A 474 6.52 20.10 -16.77
N ILE A 475 6.13 21.12 -17.57
CA ILE A 475 4.84 21.12 -18.29
C ILE A 475 4.73 19.90 -19.19
N THR A 476 5.77 19.58 -19.97
CA THR A 476 5.79 18.42 -20.87
C THR A 476 5.58 17.11 -20.09
N GLY A 477 6.23 16.96 -18.93
CA GLY A 477 6.03 15.80 -18.06
C GLY A 477 4.62 15.69 -17.49
N LEU A 478 4.10 16.80 -16.94
CA LEU A 478 2.76 16.90 -16.36
C LEU A 478 1.66 16.63 -17.40
N PHE A 479 1.84 17.13 -18.63
CA PHE A 479 0.94 16.86 -19.75
C PHE A 479 0.98 15.38 -20.16
N ILE A 480 2.17 14.76 -20.20
CA ILE A 480 2.30 13.35 -20.55
C ILE A 480 1.69 12.44 -19.47
N ILE A 481 1.91 12.67 -18.16
CA ILE A 481 1.24 11.85 -17.14
C ILE A 481 -0.28 11.99 -17.22
N GLN A 482 -0.83 13.21 -17.27
CA GLN A 482 -2.29 13.44 -17.39
C GLN A 482 -2.87 12.77 -18.64
N THR A 483 -2.18 12.91 -19.78
CA THR A 483 -2.64 12.31 -21.04
C THR A 483 -2.61 10.79 -20.97
N LEU A 484 -1.57 10.18 -20.40
CA LEU A 484 -1.43 8.73 -20.35
C LEU A 484 -2.32 8.07 -19.27
N ASP A 485 -2.57 8.73 -18.14
CA ASP A 485 -3.61 8.40 -17.15
C ASP A 485 -5.00 8.28 -17.82
N GLY A 486 -5.54 9.37 -18.36
CA GLY A 486 -6.86 9.37 -18.99
C GLY A 486 -7.03 8.38 -20.16
N MET A 487 -5.92 7.95 -20.76
CA MET A 487 -5.87 6.90 -21.80
C MET A 487 -5.83 5.45 -21.26
N ASP A 488 -5.22 5.20 -20.09
CA ASP A 488 -5.01 3.88 -19.48
C ASP A 488 -6.34 3.12 -19.34
N GLY A 489 -7.32 3.73 -18.66
CA GLY A 489 -8.62 3.10 -18.42
C GLY A 489 -9.42 2.85 -19.70
N ILE A 490 -9.22 3.67 -20.74
CA ILE A 490 -9.82 3.47 -22.07
C ILE A 490 -9.17 2.26 -22.74
N GLN A 491 -7.83 2.15 -22.72
CA GLN A 491 -7.11 0.97 -23.24
C GLN A 491 -7.46 -0.31 -22.45
N ALA A 492 -7.72 -0.22 -21.14
CA ALA A 492 -8.17 -1.35 -20.32
C ALA A 492 -9.53 -1.88 -20.77
N ARG A 493 -10.47 -0.98 -21.10
CA ARG A 493 -11.78 -1.32 -21.68
C ARG A 493 -11.64 -1.86 -23.10
N ARG A 494 -10.83 -1.23 -23.95
CA ARG A 494 -10.60 -1.58 -25.38
C ARG A 494 -9.94 -2.95 -25.55
N THR A 495 -8.91 -3.25 -24.76
CA THR A 495 -8.20 -4.54 -24.80
C THR A 495 -8.93 -5.65 -24.02
N GLY A 496 -9.73 -5.28 -23.01
CA GLY A 496 -10.41 -6.23 -22.11
C GLY A 496 -9.59 -6.67 -20.90
N ASN A 497 -8.53 -5.93 -20.54
CA ASN A 497 -7.61 -6.27 -19.44
C ASN A 497 -7.87 -5.47 -18.14
N GLY A 498 -9.02 -4.81 -18.03
CA GLY A 498 -9.44 -4.14 -16.78
C GLY A 498 -9.49 -5.11 -15.60
N SER A 499 -8.80 -4.78 -14.51
CA SER A 499 -8.65 -5.66 -13.34
C SER A 499 -8.47 -4.85 -12.05
N PRO A 500 -8.73 -5.45 -10.86
CA PRO A 500 -8.43 -4.83 -9.57
C PRO A 500 -6.96 -4.43 -9.40
N VAL A 501 -6.05 -5.19 -10.01
CA VAL A 501 -4.60 -4.90 -9.99
C VAL A 501 -4.26 -3.70 -10.87
N GLY A 502 -4.93 -3.53 -12.02
CA GLY A 502 -4.79 -2.33 -12.84
C GLY A 502 -5.12 -1.06 -12.05
N ALA A 503 -6.29 -1.01 -11.41
CA ALA A 503 -6.71 0.13 -10.58
C ALA A 503 -5.78 0.42 -9.37
N ILE A 504 -5.03 -0.59 -8.89
CA ILE A 504 -4.00 -0.38 -7.86
C ILE A 504 -2.70 0.17 -8.46
N VAL A 505 -2.29 -0.27 -9.66
CA VAL A 505 -1.11 0.28 -10.37
C VAL A 505 -1.33 1.73 -10.75
N ASP A 506 -2.47 2.00 -11.36
CA ASP A 506 -3.02 3.30 -11.75
C ASP A 506 -2.93 4.32 -10.61
N SER A 507 -3.72 4.14 -9.55
CA SER A 507 -3.66 4.98 -8.34
C SER A 507 -2.26 5.05 -7.70
N ALA A 508 -1.42 4.00 -7.81
CA ALA A 508 -0.06 4.04 -7.28
C ALA A 508 0.89 4.93 -8.12
N CYS A 509 0.64 5.07 -9.43
CA CYS A 509 1.37 6.00 -10.28
C CYS A 509 0.97 7.45 -9.94
N ASP A 510 -0.33 7.72 -9.79
CA ASP A 510 -0.87 9.04 -9.48
C ASP A 510 -0.30 9.62 -8.18
N ILE A 511 -0.30 8.84 -7.09
CA ILE A 511 0.12 9.36 -5.78
C ILE A 511 1.63 9.73 -5.80
N VAL A 512 2.45 8.97 -6.54
CA VAL A 512 3.88 9.30 -6.73
C VAL A 512 4.04 10.50 -7.67
N ALA A 513 3.25 10.58 -8.74
CA ALA A 513 3.24 11.70 -9.68
C ALA A 513 2.82 13.01 -9.00
N LEU A 514 1.79 12.98 -8.14
CA LEU A 514 1.29 14.10 -7.35
C LEU A 514 2.38 14.68 -6.44
N GLY A 515 3.12 13.83 -5.72
CA GLY A 515 4.23 14.27 -4.87
C GLY A 515 5.38 14.92 -5.66
N ILE A 516 5.73 14.36 -6.82
CA ILE A 516 6.75 14.92 -7.73
C ILE A 516 6.28 16.26 -8.33
N GLY A 517 5.05 16.30 -8.83
CA GLY A 517 4.43 17.50 -9.40
C GLY A 517 4.34 18.64 -8.39
N LEU A 518 3.87 18.36 -7.17
CA LEU A 518 3.78 19.34 -6.09
C LEU A 518 5.16 19.87 -5.67
N THR A 519 6.15 18.99 -5.55
CA THR A 519 7.55 19.39 -5.30
C THR A 519 8.06 20.33 -6.41
N SER A 520 7.74 20.05 -7.68
CA SER A 520 8.13 20.91 -8.81
C SER A 520 7.44 22.29 -8.83
N VAL A 521 6.18 22.37 -8.36
CA VAL A 521 5.46 23.64 -8.18
C VAL A 521 6.07 24.48 -7.07
N CYS A 522 6.47 23.86 -5.95
CA CYS A 522 7.15 24.57 -4.88
C CYS A 522 8.51 25.16 -5.30
N VAL A 523 9.22 24.49 -6.22
CA VAL A 523 10.41 25.06 -6.90
C VAL A 523 10.01 26.21 -7.83
N ALA A 524 9.00 26.01 -8.68
CA ALA A 524 8.58 27.00 -9.67
C ALA A 524 8.14 28.35 -9.07
N MET A 525 7.61 28.33 -7.83
CA MET A 525 7.20 29.50 -7.05
C MET A 525 8.27 30.05 -6.08
N GLN A 526 9.51 29.50 -6.11
CA GLN A 526 10.62 29.84 -5.20
C GLN A 526 10.22 29.82 -3.71
N LEU A 527 9.52 28.77 -3.27
CA LEU A 527 9.10 28.63 -1.87
C LEU A 527 10.24 28.26 -0.91
N GLY A 528 11.43 27.94 -1.44
CA GLY A 528 12.64 27.67 -0.64
C GLY A 528 13.13 28.85 0.19
N ASN A 529 12.69 30.08 -0.14
CA ASN A 529 12.98 31.29 0.64
C ASN A 529 12.44 31.22 2.09
N SER A 530 11.49 30.33 2.37
CA SER A 530 11.13 29.90 3.71
C SER A 530 10.60 28.47 3.64
N PRO A 531 11.44 27.44 3.84
CA PRO A 531 11.08 26.04 3.58
C PRO A 531 9.83 25.53 4.30
N GLU A 532 9.41 26.17 5.40
CA GLU A 532 8.12 25.90 6.03
C GLU A 532 6.92 26.06 5.08
N TRP A 533 6.96 26.96 4.08
CA TRP A 533 5.88 27.05 3.07
C TRP A 533 5.74 25.77 2.25
N ILE A 534 6.86 25.16 1.86
CA ILE A 534 6.87 23.86 1.17
C ILE A 534 6.29 22.77 2.09
N PHE A 535 6.56 22.86 3.39
CA PHE A 535 6.00 21.95 4.39
C PHE A 535 4.47 22.08 4.47
N TYR A 536 3.95 23.30 4.60
CA TYR A 536 2.50 23.51 4.70
C TYR A 536 1.79 23.10 3.39
N VAL A 537 2.38 23.34 2.21
CA VAL A 537 1.82 22.89 0.92
C VAL A 537 1.71 21.36 0.84
N HIS A 538 2.76 20.62 1.21
CA HIS A 538 2.71 19.14 1.26
C HIS A 538 1.74 18.62 2.33
N LEU A 539 1.74 19.22 3.53
CA LEU A 539 0.83 18.87 4.61
C LEU A 539 -0.64 19.02 4.20
N ILE A 540 -0.98 20.11 3.51
CA ILE A 540 -2.34 20.35 3.00
C ILE A 540 -2.73 19.25 1.99
N CYS A 541 -1.83 18.90 1.06
CA CYS A 541 -2.05 17.80 0.11
C CYS A 541 -2.29 16.46 0.83
N PHE A 542 -1.48 16.10 1.82
CA PHE A 542 -1.64 14.85 2.58
C PHE A 542 -2.96 14.80 3.37
N VAL A 543 -3.44 15.95 3.87
CA VAL A 543 -4.74 16.08 4.55
C VAL A 543 -5.91 15.95 3.56
N LEU A 544 -5.76 16.44 2.33
CA LEU A 544 -6.79 16.32 1.29
C LEU A 544 -6.94 14.88 0.80
N ASP A 545 -5.83 14.18 0.53
CA ASP A 545 -5.84 12.74 0.21
C ASP A 545 -6.60 11.94 1.27
N PHE A 546 -6.35 12.25 2.55
CA PHE A 546 -7.07 11.66 3.69
C PHE A 546 -8.57 12.00 3.66
N VAL A 547 -8.97 13.24 3.38
CA VAL A 547 -10.38 13.67 3.36
C VAL A 547 -11.14 13.06 2.18
N VAL A 548 -10.54 13.01 0.98
CA VAL A 548 -11.12 12.34 -0.20
C VAL A 548 -11.30 10.84 0.06
N TYR A 549 -10.28 10.18 0.63
CA TYR A 549 -10.40 8.79 1.06
C TYR A 549 -11.49 8.59 2.12
N TRP A 550 -11.59 9.49 3.10
CA TRP A 550 -12.59 9.41 4.16
C TRP A 550 -14.02 9.57 3.63
N LYS A 551 -14.25 10.46 2.66
CA LYS A 551 -15.52 10.61 1.94
C LYS A 551 -15.89 9.33 1.18
N TYR A 552 -14.94 8.74 0.46
CA TYR A 552 -15.11 7.45 -0.23
C TYR A 552 -15.48 6.29 0.71
N CYS A 553 -14.90 6.24 1.93
CA CYS A 553 -15.24 5.22 2.95
C CYS A 553 -16.71 5.22 3.43
N PHE A 554 -17.50 6.26 3.15
CA PHE A 554 -18.93 6.27 3.45
C PHE A 554 -19.82 5.80 2.28
N LEU A 555 -19.24 5.63 1.07
CA LEU A 555 -19.99 5.41 -0.16
C LEU A 555 -19.72 4.05 -0.83
N ASP A 556 -18.51 3.48 -0.70
CA ASP A 556 -18.03 2.37 -1.55
C ASP A 556 -18.15 2.67 -3.08
N VAL A 557 -18.13 3.97 -3.42
CA VAL A 557 -18.19 4.56 -4.78
C VAL A 557 -17.38 5.85 -4.75
N VAL A 558 -16.52 6.07 -5.74
CA VAL A 558 -15.87 7.38 -5.96
C VAL A 558 -16.91 8.31 -6.59
N HIS A 559 -17.23 9.42 -5.94
CA HIS A 559 -18.03 10.48 -6.57
C HIS A 559 -17.05 11.49 -7.16
N HIS A 560 -17.07 11.61 -8.49
CA HIS A 560 -16.26 12.59 -9.20
C HIS A 560 -16.76 14.00 -8.87
N GLU A 561 -15.86 14.84 -8.38
CA GLU A 561 -16.16 16.22 -7.98
C GLU A 561 -15.87 17.21 -9.12
N LEU A 562 -16.10 18.50 -8.88
CA LEU A 562 -15.87 19.55 -9.87
C LEU A 562 -14.37 19.85 -10.10
N LEU A 563 -13.48 19.32 -9.24
CA LEU A 563 -12.02 19.47 -9.28
C LEU A 563 -11.36 18.15 -8.86
N GLU A 564 -10.64 17.51 -9.78
CA GLU A 564 -9.96 16.22 -9.58
C GLU A 564 -8.48 16.27 -10.06
N SER A 565 -7.83 15.11 -10.16
CA SER A 565 -6.45 14.95 -10.64
C SER A 565 -6.17 15.74 -11.92
N ASP A 566 -7.12 15.67 -12.87
CA ASP A 566 -7.15 16.45 -14.11
C ASP A 566 -6.93 17.96 -13.85
N GLU A 567 -7.80 18.59 -13.05
CA GLU A 567 -7.70 20.03 -12.76
C GLU A 567 -6.47 20.38 -11.92
N TYR A 568 -6.06 19.53 -10.96
CA TYR A 568 -4.84 19.78 -10.19
C TYR A 568 -3.60 19.77 -11.08
N LEU A 569 -3.45 18.79 -11.97
CA LEU A 569 -2.34 18.72 -12.94
C LEU A 569 -2.36 19.91 -13.92
N ALA A 570 -3.56 20.35 -14.36
CA ALA A 570 -3.69 21.56 -15.17
C ALA A 570 -3.24 22.83 -14.42
N ILE A 571 -3.58 22.97 -13.14
CA ILE A 571 -3.11 24.09 -12.30
C ILE A 571 -1.58 24.04 -12.13
N MET A 572 -0.98 22.85 -11.93
CA MET A 572 0.47 22.71 -11.88
C MET A 572 1.14 23.15 -13.20
N MET A 573 0.58 22.75 -14.35
CA MET A 573 1.07 23.20 -15.66
C MET A 573 0.95 24.71 -15.85
N MET A 574 -0.13 25.34 -15.39
CA MET A 574 -0.30 26.79 -15.45
C MET A 574 0.72 27.55 -14.57
N ILE A 575 1.06 27.02 -13.39
CA ILE A 575 2.11 27.60 -12.53
C ILE A 575 3.47 27.54 -13.24
N HIS A 576 3.84 26.38 -13.81
CA HIS A 576 5.07 26.27 -14.60
C HIS A 576 5.05 27.16 -15.85
N ALA A 577 3.90 27.36 -16.49
CA ALA A 577 3.78 28.25 -17.66
C ALA A 577 4.05 29.72 -17.28
N VAL A 578 3.54 30.18 -16.14
CA VAL A 578 3.86 31.52 -15.60
C VAL A 578 5.36 31.64 -15.29
N SER A 579 5.96 30.65 -14.63
CA SER A 579 7.42 30.63 -14.37
C SER A 579 8.26 30.59 -15.66
N ALA A 580 7.78 29.94 -16.72
CA ALA A 580 8.45 29.90 -18.02
C ALA A 580 8.39 31.24 -18.77
N ILE A 581 7.24 31.93 -18.74
CA ILE A 581 6.99 33.16 -19.51
C ILE A 581 7.55 34.41 -18.81
N PHE A 582 7.36 34.50 -17.48
CA PHE A 582 7.70 35.71 -16.70
C PHE A 582 8.91 35.52 -15.77
N GLY A 583 9.48 34.32 -15.71
CA GLY A 583 10.52 33.95 -14.75
C GLY A 583 9.95 33.68 -13.35
N PRO A 584 10.69 32.96 -12.48
CA PRO A 584 10.22 32.65 -11.13
C PRO A 584 10.09 33.90 -10.24
N ALA A 585 10.89 34.95 -10.50
CA ALA A 585 10.82 36.22 -9.80
C ALA A 585 9.43 36.89 -9.86
N ALA A 586 8.61 36.59 -10.88
CA ALA A 586 7.22 37.07 -10.99
C ALA A 586 6.34 36.65 -9.79
N TRP A 587 6.65 35.51 -9.16
CA TRP A 587 5.97 35.05 -7.94
C TRP A 587 6.30 35.88 -6.70
N SER A 588 7.44 36.57 -6.69
CA SER A 588 7.88 37.48 -5.63
C SER A 588 7.44 38.94 -5.88
N ALA A 589 6.71 39.22 -6.96
CA ALA A 589 6.20 40.57 -7.25
C ALA A 589 5.17 41.01 -6.18
N GLN A 590 5.27 42.25 -5.72
CA GLN A 590 4.35 42.84 -4.74
C GLN A 590 3.11 43.44 -5.41
N VAL A 591 1.95 43.38 -4.73
CA VAL A 591 0.67 43.83 -5.28
C VAL A 591 -0.06 44.79 -4.31
N PHE A 592 -0.85 45.71 -4.87
CA PHE A 592 -1.71 46.67 -4.13
C PHE A 592 -0.99 47.66 -3.20
N SER A 593 0.30 47.94 -3.41
CA SER A 593 1.13 48.82 -2.55
C SER A 593 1.32 48.33 -1.10
N ALA A 594 0.96 47.06 -0.84
CA ALA A 594 1.34 46.34 0.36
C ALA A 594 2.51 45.40 0.02
N GLU A 595 3.24 44.94 1.04
CA GLU A 595 4.36 44.00 0.90
C GLU A 595 3.89 42.55 0.61
N LEU A 596 2.72 42.39 -0.01
CA LEU A 596 2.08 41.10 -0.28
C LEU A 596 2.47 40.58 -1.66
N GLU A 597 3.17 39.45 -1.68
CA GLU A 597 3.69 38.81 -2.88
C GLU A 597 2.64 37.96 -3.62
N VAL A 598 2.73 37.89 -4.94
CA VAL A 598 1.84 37.06 -5.79
C VAL A 598 1.78 35.60 -5.32
N ARG A 599 2.90 35.00 -4.90
CA ARG A 599 2.91 33.62 -4.36
C ARG A 599 2.01 33.43 -3.15
N ILE A 600 1.96 34.39 -2.24
CA ILE A 600 1.12 34.30 -1.04
C ILE A 600 -0.36 34.41 -1.41
N ILE A 601 -0.70 35.27 -2.38
CA ILE A 601 -2.07 35.39 -2.91
C ILE A 601 -2.51 34.06 -3.54
N VAL A 602 -1.68 33.44 -4.38
CA VAL A 602 -2.02 32.16 -5.04
C VAL A 602 -2.09 31.00 -4.05
N LEU A 603 -1.17 30.90 -3.09
CA LEU A 603 -1.25 29.91 -2.02
C LEU A 603 -2.51 30.10 -1.14
N ALA A 604 -2.92 31.34 -0.87
CA ALA A 604 -4.15 31.63 -0.14
C ALA A 604 -5.42 31.24 -0.92
N LEU A 605 -5.46 31.49 -2.25
CA LEU A 605 -6.58 31.06 -3.10
C LEU A 605 -6.69 29.53 -3.16
N ILE A 606 -5.56 28.84 -3.31
CA ILE A 606 -5.47 27.37 -3.27
C ILE A 606 -5.97 26.84 -1.90
N LEU A 607 -5.51 27.43 -0.79
CA LEU A 607 -5.95 27.08 0.56
C LEU A 607 -7.46 27.30 0.76
N VAL A 608 -8.03 28.38 0.24
CA VAL A 608 -9.48 28.65 0.32
C VAL A 608 -10.29 27.62 -0.48
N ALA A 609 -9.85 27.25 -1.68
CA ALA A 609 -10.48 26.19 -2.46
C ALA A 609 -10.44 24.84 -1.73
N TYR A 610 -9.30 24.51 -1.11
CA TYR A 610 -9.15 23.29 -0.32
C TYR A 610 -9.98 23.29 0.97
N ILE A 611 -10.10 24.42 1.68
CA ILE A 611 -11.01 24.57 2.82
C ILE A 611 -12.47 24.33 2.38
N PHE A 612 -12.85 24.81 1.20
CA PHE A 612 -14.20 24.58 0.65
C PHE A 612 -14.46 23.09 0.34
N ILE A 613 -13.50 22.37 -0.25
CA ILE A 613 -13.60 20.91 -0.49
C ILE A 613 -13.72 20.15 0.84
N ILE A 614 -12.89 20.48 1.84
CA ILE A 614 -12.95 19.85 3.18
C ILE A 614 -14.29 20.13 3.86
N PHE A 615 -14.84 21.34 3.70
CA PHE A 615 -16.16 21.71 4.21
C PHE A 615 -17.29 20.94 3.52
N GLU A 616 -17.28 20.83 2.17
CA GLU A 616 -18.25 20.03 1.41
C GLU A 616 -18.22 18.58 1.91
N ALA A 617 -17.04 17.95 1.92
CA ALA A 617 -16.86 16.57 2.36
C ALA A 617 -17.37 16.35 3.79
N THR A 618 -17.09 17.30 4.71
CA THR A 618 -17.55 17.23 6.11
C THR A 618 -19.08 17.36 6.21
N VAL A 619 -19.68 18.27 5.45
CA VAL A 619 -21.16 18.43 5.38
C VAL A 619 -21.80 17.20 4.75
N PHE A 620 -21.20 16.61 3.72
CA PHE A 620 -21.63 15.39 3.06
C PHE A 620 -21.61 14.19 4.01
N ILE A 621 -20.48 13.95 4.68
CA ILE A 621 -20.31 12.89 5.70
C ILE A 621 -21.35 13.06 6.83
N SER A 622 -21.56 14.29 7.29
CA SER A 622 -22.56 14.59 8.33
C SER A 622 -23.99 14.29 7.88
N LYS A 623 -24.36 14.63 6.64
CA LYS A 623 -25.65 14.28 6.03
C LYS A 623 -25.83 12.76 5.91
N GLN A 624 -24.81 12.01 5.50
CA GLN A 624 -24.91 10.55 5.40
C GLN A 624 -25.00 9.86 6.77
N ARG A 625 -24.25 10.34 7.77
CA ARG A 625 -24.32 9.85 9.16
C ARG A 625 -25.70 10.05 9.77
N ASN A 626 -26.34 11.18 9.53
CA ASN A 626 -27.66 11.50 10.09
C ASN A 626 -28.84 10.74 9.44
N LYS A 627 -28.63 10.09 8.28
CA LYS A 627 -29.67 9.27 7.61
C LYS A 627 -29.91 7.90 8.26
N GLY A 628 -29.27 7.57 9.37
CA GLY A 628 -29.46 6.29 10.09
C GLY A 628 -28.99 5.03 9.33
N SER A 629 -28.27 5.22 8.21
CA SER A 629 -27.79 4.13 7.36
C SER A 629 -26.69 3.31 8.03
N ASN A 630 -26.56 2.04 7.64
CA ASN A 630 -25.40 1.19 7.94
C ASN A 630 -24.05 1.83 7.56
N ALA A 631 -24.04 2.83 6.67
CA ALA A 631 -22.89 3.68 6.38
C ALA A 631 -22.29 4.36 7.64
N GLY A 632 -23.11 4.71 8.64
CA GLY A 632 -22.64 5.30 9.89
C GLY A 632 -21.79 4.35 10.75
N LEU A 633 -22.10 3.05 10.72
CA LEU A 633 -21.28 2.00 11.36
C LEU A 633 -20.07 1.60 10.50
N ARG A 634 -20.18 1.69 9.15
CA ARG A 634 -19.01 1.50 8.28
C ARG A 634 -17.95 2.57 8.53
N GLY A 635 -18.29 3.85 8.41
CA GLY A 635 -17.32 4.95 8.50
C GLY A 635 -16.53 4.98 9.82
N SER A 636 -17.13 4.57 10.94
CA SER A 636 -16.44 4.49 12.24
C SER A 636 -15.49 3.29 12.37
N SER A 637 -15.73 2.20 11.64
CA SER A 637 -14.78 1.08 11.53
C SER A 637 -13.63 1.41 10.56
N HIS A 638 -13.94 2.08 9.43
CA HIS A 638 -12.94 2.51 8.46
C HIS A 638 -12.03 3.64 8.96
N LEU A 639 -12.48 4.49 9.89
CA LEU A 639 -11.64 5.54 10.51
C LEU A 639 -10.34 4.97 11.12
N ARG A 640 -10.37 3.74 11.65
CA ARG A 640 -9.18 3.04 12.18
C ARG A 640 -8.16 2.68 11.09
N THR A 641 -8.62 2.47 9.87
CA THR A 641 -7.79 2.24 8.67
C THR A 641 -7.00 3.49 8.29
N ALA A 642 -7.49 4.68 8.65
CA ALA A 642 -6.87 5.96 8.30
C ALA A 642 -5.91 6.48 9.39
N CYS A 643 -5.81 5.81 10.55
CA CYS A 643 -4.85 6.14 11.61
C CYS A 643 -3.37 6.21 11.15
N PRO A 644 -2.87 5.37 10.21
CA PRO A 644 -1.48 5.45 9.74
C PRO A 644 -1.16 6.76 9.00
N LEU A 645 -2.10 7.31 8.23
CA LEU A 645 -1.94 8.64 7.62
C LEU A 645 -1.86 9.73 8.70
N LEU A 646 -2.69 9.65 9.75
CA LEU A 646 -2.62 10.58 10.88
C LEU A 646 -1.29 10.48 11.64
N ILE A 647 -0.75 9.27 11.83
CA ILE A 647 0.57 9.05 12.44
C ILE A 647 1.67 9.63 11.55
N HIS A 648 1.60 9.43 10.22
CA HIS A 648 2.54 10.02 9.28
C HIS A 648 2.49 11.56 9.29
N VAL A 649 1.30 12.15 9.28
CA VAL A 649 1.10 13.60 9.40
C VAL A 649 1.69 14.15 10.71
N MET A 650 1.44 13.49 11.84
CA MET A 650 2.01 13.88 13.14
C MET A 650 3.54 13.76 13.17
N LEU A 651 4.11 12.73 12.53
CA LEU A 651 5.56 12.52 12.47
C LEU A 651 6.25 13.52 11.52
N SER A 652 5.59 13.88 10.43
CA SER A 652 5.99 14.98 9.53
C SER A 652 5.92 16.33 10.23
N LEU A 653 4.89 16.59 11.06
CA LEU A 653 4.80 17.78 11.91
C LEU A 653 5.92 17.84 12.95
N ALA A 654 6.29 16.71 13.56
CA ALA A 654 7.41 16.63 14.49
C ALA A 654 8.78 16.92 13.83
N THR A 655 8.92 16.65 12.53
CA THR A 655 10.17 16.89 11.78
C THR A 655 10.25 18.27 11.11
N LYS A 656 9.20 19.09 11.15
CA LYS A 656 9.16 20.43 10.52
C LYS A 656 10.31 21.38 10.93
N GLY A 657 10.88 21.18 12.11
CA GLY A 657 11.96 22.00 12.67
C GLY A 657 13.37 21.48 12.36
N ALA A 658 13.52 20.38 11.61
CA ALA A 658 14.81 19.76 11.37
C ALA A 658 15.73 20.63 10.48
N SER A 659 17.01 20.71 10.84
CA SER A 659 18.08 21.30 10.03
C SER A 659 18.20 20.66 8.63
N ALA A 660 17.87 19.37 8.51
CA ALA A 660 17.72 18.65 7.26
C ALA A 660 16.75 19.34 6.27
N LEU A 661 15.61 19.87 6.76
CA LEU A 661 14.65 20.60 5.92
C LEU A 661 15.22 21.94 5.46
N GLN A 662 15.81 22.71 6.37
CA GLN A 662 16.33 24.04 6.05
C GLN A 662 17.52 23.98 5.07
N THR A 663 18.29 22.89 5.09
CA THR A 663 19.50 22.73 4.26
C THR A 663 19.25 21.99 2.94
N TYR A 664 18.31 21.02 2.91
CA TYR A 664 18.07 20.15 1.76
C TYR A 664 16.58 19.94 1.47
N PRO A 665 15.78 21.01 1.29
CA PRO A 665 14.32 20.92 1.28
C PRO A 665 13.79 19.98 0.19
N ILE A 666 14.28 20.06 -1.05
CA ILE A 666 13.77 19.18 -2.13
C ILE A 666 14.05 17.70 -1.86
N LEU A 667 15.21 17.37 -1.27
CA LEU A 667 15.52 16.00 -0.89
C LEU A 667 14.64 15.52 0.29
N TYR A 668 14.32 16.43 1.22
CA TYR A 668 13.41 16.21 2.35
C TYR A 668 11.97 15.92 1.88
N TYR A 669 11.44 16.70 0.92
CA TYR A 669 10.08 16.49 0.39
C TYR A 669 9.97 15.28 -0.52
N LEU A 670 11.00 14.94 -1.29
CA LEU A 670 11.02 13.67 -2.03
C LEU A 670 10.99 12.46 -1.06
N MET A 671 11.61 12.56 0.12
CA MET A 671 11.52 11.51 1.15
C MET A 671 10.12 11.45 1.78
N LEU A 672 9.57 12.58 2.25
CA LEU A 672 8.21 12.62 2.81
C LEU A 672 7.14 12.20 1.80
N GLY A 673 7.24 12.67 0.56
CA GLY A 673 6.32 12.35 -0.53
C GLY A 673 6.31 10.86 -0.88
N LEU A 674 7.47 10.22 -0.98
CA LEU A 674 7.53 8.76 -1.17
C LEU A 674 7.04 7.97 0.06
N ALA A 675 7.23 8.50 1.27
CA ALA A 675 6.73 7.87 2.49
C ALA A 675 5.20 7.92 2.57
N HIS A 676 4.60 9.09 2.32
CA HIS A 676 3.15 9.28 2.15
C HIS A 676 2.61 8.41 1.02
N ALA A 677 3.27 8.40 -0.14
CA ALA A 677 2.84 7.60 -1.28
C ALA A 677 2.76 6.10 -0.95
N LYS A 678 3.77 5.54 -0.26
CA LYS A 678 3.68 4.14 0.18
C LYS A 678 2.51 3.91 1.15
N ILE A 679 2.30 4.79 2.13
CA ILE A 679 1.19 4.66 3.10
C ILE A 679 -0.16 4.69 2.37
N THR A 680 -0.35 5.62 1.43
CA THR A 680 -1.58 5.71 0.64
C THR A 680 -1.74 4.53 -0.32
N ILE A 681 -0.67 3.95 -0.86
CA ILE A 681 -0.73 2.71 -1.66
C ILE A 681 -1.12 1.51 -0.79
N VAL A 682 -0.52 1.34 0.40
CA VAL A 682 -0.91 0.32 1.39
C VAL A 682 -2.39 0.48 1.78
N LEU A 683 -2.88 1.72 1.89
CA LEU A 683 -4.28 2.03 2.18
C LEU A 683 -5.23 1.65 1.01
N ARG A 684 -4.84 1.93 -0.25
CA ARG A 684 -5.60 1.50 -1.45
C ARG A 684 -5.66 -0.03 -1.55
N VAL A 685 -4.56 -0.72 -1.25
CA VAL A 685 -4.50 -2.20 -1.18
C VAL A 685 -5.39 -2.73 -0.05
N ALA A 686 -5.38 -2.08 1.11
CA ALA A 686 -6.25 -2.44 2.24
C ALA A 686 -7.74 -2.25 1.92
N ASP A 687 -8.15 -1.22 1.17
CA ASP A 687 -9.53 -1.10 0.70
C ASP A 687 -9.88 -2.13 -0.38
N ALA A 688 -9.02 -2.32 -1.39
CA ALA A 688 -9.27 -3.27 -2.47
C ALA A 688 -9.38 -4.72 -1.96
N THR A 689 -8.61 -5.08 -0.94
CA THR A 689 -8.69 -6.36 -0.22
C THR A 689 -9.69 -6.34 0.94
N LYS A 690 -10.37 -5.22 1.21
CA LYS A 690 -11.23 -4.94 2.39
C LYS A 690 -10.63 -5.54 3.68
N SER A 691 -9.37 -5.21 3.97
CA SER A 691 -8.61 -5.66 5.14
C SER A 691 -8.43 -4.56 6.19
N LYS A 692 -7.59 -4.78 7.20
CA LYS A 692 -7.21 -3.76 8.18
C LYS A 692 -5.79 -3.30 7.87
N MET A 693 -5.61 -2.01 7.65
CA MET A 693 -4.28 -1.41 7.53
C MET A 693 -3.50 -1.56 8.86
N PRO A 694 -2.19 -1.90 8.84
CA PRO A 694 -1.36 -1.91 10.03
C PRO A 694 -1.17 -0.48 10.57
N LEU A 695 -1.15 -0.32 11.90
CA LEU A 695 -1.00 0.99 12.56
C LEU A 695 0.37 1.65 12.31
N ILE A 696 1.40 0.85 12.05
CA ILE A 696 2.76 1.29 11.75
C ILE A 696 3.14 0.64 10.42
N ASP A 697 3.60 1.45 9.46
CA ASP A 697 4.21 0.98 8.21
C ASP A 697 5.71 1.33 8.19
N THR A 698 6.51 0.54 7.48
CA THR A 698 7.96 0.70 7.42
C THR A 698 8.42 1.99 6.72
N SER A 699 7.58 2.66 5.92
CA SER A 699 7.94 3.99 5.39
C SER A 699 7.99 5.08 6.47
N MET A 700 7.31 4.89 7.61
CA MET A 700 7.42 5.79 8.77
C MET A 700 8.84 5.83 9.35
N LEU A 701 9.70 4.85 9.02
CA LEU A 701 11.10 4.83 9.41
C LEU A 701 11.88 6.04 8.85
N GLY A 702 11.59 6.50 7.63
CA GLY A 702 12.29 7.64 7.04
C GLY A 702 12.10 8.94 7.83
N PRO A 703 10.84 9.37 8.07
CA PRO A 703 10.54 10.50 8.96
C PRO A 703 11.01 10.27 10.41
N ALA A 704 10.91 9.05 10.94
CA ALA A 704 11.40 8.74 12.29
C ALA A 704 12.94 8.86 12.41
N MET A 705 13.69 8.56 11.35
CA MET A 705 15.14 8.75 11.31
C MET A 705 15.52 10.24 11.32
N LEU A 706 14.76 11.12 10.66
CA LEU A 706 14.98 12.57 10.73
C LEU A 706 14.57 13.16 12.08
N LEU A 707 13.50 12.64 12.70
CA LEU A 707 13.16 13.02 14.07
C LEU A 707 14.30 12.63 15.03
N LEU A 708 14.88 11.43 14.84
CA LEU A 708 16.03 11.00 15.63
C LEU A 708 17.30 11.82 15.33
N SER A 709 17.59 12.21 14.07
CA SER A 709 18.75 13.08 13.78
C SER A 709 18.61 14.45 14.43
N SER A 710 17.39 15.02 14.46
CA SER A 710 17.15 16.30 15.14
C SER A 710 17.40 16.26 16.66
N PHE A 711 17.27 15.09 17.31
CA PHE A 711 17.67 14.88 18.71
C PHE A 711 19.16 14.55 18.89
N LEU A 712 19.82 14.02 17.85
CA LEU A 712 21.25 13.69 17.87
C LEU A 712 22.14 14.88 17.49
N GLY A 713 21.63 15.87 16.77
CA GLY A 713 22.38 17.05 16.32
C GLY A 713 23.63 16.69 15.52
N ASP A 714 24.71 17.47 15.71
CA ASP A 714 25.96 17.38 14.92
C ASP A 714 26.68 16.02 14.94
N TYR A 715 26.26 15.08 15.80
CA TYR A 715 26.82 13.73 15.84
C TYR A 715 26.55 12.91 14.56
N VAL A 716 25.54 13.27 13.75
CA VAL A 716 25.24 12.59 12.48
C VAL A 716 24.88 13.62 11.41
N SER A 717 25.50 13.53 10.22
CA SER A 717 25.19 14.44 9.11
C SER A 717 23.76 14.24 8.61
N ASP A 718 22.92 15.27 8.72
CA ASP A 718 21.55 15.27 8.20
C ASP A 718 21.46 14.86 6.73
N TYR A 719 22.42 15.28 5.89
CA TYR A 719 22.47 14.87 4.47
C TYR A 719 22.58 13.35 4.33
N PHE A 720 23.43 12.71 5.13
CA PHE A 720 23.57 11.25 5.13
C PHE A 720 22.31 10.55 5.64
N VAL A 721 21.73 11.03 6.74
CA VAL A 721 20.47 10.46 7.29
C VAL A 721 19.34 10.59 6.27
N LEU A 722 19.22 11.74 5.61
CA LEU A 722 18.19 12.02 4.62
C LEU A 722 18.37 11.22 3.33
N CYS A 723 19.59 11.10 2.80
CA CYS A 723 19.88 10.19 1.69
C CYS A 723 19.56 8.73 2.03
N LEU A 724 19.90 8.28 3.24
CA LEU A 724 19.61 6.92 3.69
C LEU A 724 18.11 6.69 3.89
N ALA A 725 17.39 7.65 4.48
CA ALA A 725 15.94 7.62 4.65
C ALA A 725 15.22 7.57 3.29
N LEU A 726 15.61 8.42 2.34
CA LEU A 726 15.07 8.43 0.98
C LEU A 726 15.30 7.09 0.27
N MET A 727 16.51 6.53 0.34
CA MET A 727 16.79 5.22 -0.25
C MET A 727 16.00 4.10 0.43
N LEU A 728 15.89 4.08 1.76
CA LEU A 728 15.14 3.05 2.48
C LEU A 728 13.63 3.11 2.14
N VAL A 729 13.04 4.31 2.16
CA VAL A 729 11.62 4.51 1.81
C VAL A 729 11.34 4.18 0.34
N GLY A 730 12.20 4.63 -0.59
CA GLY A 730 12.05 4.33 -2.02
C GLY A 730 12.21 2.83 -2.33
N LEU A 731 13.15 2.14 -1.68
CA LEU A 731 13.31 0.69 -1.81
C LEU A 731 12.15 -0.08 -1.19
N ASP A 732 11.64 0.35 -0.02
CA ASP A 732 10.48 -0.25 0.65
C ASP A 732 9.20 -0.11 -0.21
N LEU A 733 8.98 1.06 -0.81
CA LEU A 733 7.92 1.28 -1.80
C LEU A 733 8.04 0.33 -3.00
N VAL A 734 9.21 0.26 -3.64
CA VAL A 734 9.44 -0.60 -4.81
C VAL A 734 9.27 -2.09 -4.46
N VAL A 735 9.79 -2.54 -3.31
CA VAL A 735 9.67 -3.93 -2.86
C VAL A 735 8.22 -4.27 -2.52
N TYR A 736 7.53 -3.44 -1.74
CA TYR A 736 6.13 -3.64 -1.38
C TYR A 736 5.23 -3.75 -2.63
N SER A 737 5.32 -2.76 -3.53
CA SER A 737 4.54 -2.77 -4.77
C SER A 737 4.88 -3.96 -5.65
N THR A 738 6.16 -4.35 -5.78
CA THR A 738 6.55 -5.53 -6.58
C THR A 738 5.96 -6.82 -6.01
N LEU A 739 5.94 -6.98 -4.69
CA LEU A 739 5.38 -8.17 -4.02
C LEU A 739 3.85 -8.21 -4.15
N VAL A 740 3.16 -7.11 -3.84
CA VAL A 740 1.69 -7.00 -3.97
C VAL A 740 1.23 -7.27 -5.40
N LEU A 741 1.88 -6.65 -6.40
CA LEU A 741 1.54 -6.87 -7.80
C LEU A 741 1.77 -8.31 -8.23
N ARG A 742 2.88 -8.93 -7.80
CA ARG A 742 3.18 -10.33 -8.10
C ARG A 742 2.16 -11.28 -7.47
N GLU A 743 1.97 -11.23 -6.16
CA GLU A 743 1.04 -12.12 -5.44
C GLU A 743 -0.39 -12.00 -5.98
N SER A 744 -0.82 -10.78 -6.33
CA SER A 744 -2.12 -10.53 -6.94
C SER A 744 -2.23 -11.05 -8.37
N CYS A 745 -1.18 -10.89 -9.21
CA CYS A 745 -1.17 -11.41 -10.58
C CYS A 745 -1.13 -12.94 -10.62
N ASP A 746 -0.29 -13.55 -9.77
CA ASP A 746 -0.14 -15.00 -9.64
C ASP A 746 -1.49 -15.62 -9.18
N TYR A 747 -2.21 -15.00 -8.23
CA TYR A 747 -3.53 -15.46 -7.77
C TYR A 747 -4.67 -15.25 -8.78
N LEU A 748 -4.66 -14.14 -9.53
CA LEU A 748 -5.68 -13.83 -10.54
C LEU A 748 -5.43 -14.51 -11.89
N ASN A 749 -4.24 -15.08 -12.10
CA ASN A 749 -3.77 -15.63 -13.37
C ASN A 749 -3.84 -14.61 -14.53
N ILE A 750 -3.24 -13.44 -14.28
CA ILE A 750 -3.11 -12.31 -15.21
C ILE A 750 -1.65 -11.87 -15.34
N SER A 751 -1.29 -11.22 -16.44
CA SER A 751 0.03 -10.63 -16.64
C SER A 751 -0.04 -9.10 -16.55
N CYS A 752 0.49 -8.51 -15.48
CA CYS A 752 0.45 -7.06 -15.22
C CYS A 752 0.84 -6.20 -16.45
N PHE A 753 1.86 -6.63 -17.20
CA PHE A 753 2.46 -5.89 -18.31
C PHE A 753 2.29 -6.56 -19.69
N LYS A 754 1.27 -7.43 -19.86
CA LYS A 754 0.94 -8.03 -21.15
C LYS A 754 -0.57 -8.11 -21.34
N VAL A 755 -1.05 -7.68 -22.50
CA VAL A 755 -2.41 -8.00 -22.96
C VAL A 755 -2.55 -9.51 -23.06
N LYS A 756 -3.64 -10.05 -22.51
CA LYS A 756 -3.99 -11.46 -22.68
C LYS A 756 -4.58 -11.67 -24.08
N ASP A 757 -4.00 -12.58 -24.85
CA ASP A 757 -4.53 -12.98 -26.16
C ASP A 757 -5.97 -13.48 -26.01
N LYS A 758 -6.86 -13.07 -26.92
CA LYS A 758 -8.24 -13.54 -26.98
C LYS A 758 -8.28 -14.93 -27.64
N SER A 759 -8.36 -15.95 -26.79
CA SER A 759 -8.63 -17.36 -27.14
C SER A 759 -10.09 -17.58 -27.52
#